data_AF-A0A1Q2HZI4-F1
#
_entry.id   AF-A0A1Q2HZI4-F1
#
_cell.length_a   1.000
_cell.length_b   1.000
_cell.length_c   1.000
_cell.angle_alpha   90.00
_cell.angle_beta   90.00
_cell.angle_gamma   90.00
#
_symmetry.space_group_name_H-M   'P 1'
#
loop_
_entity.id
_entity.type
_entity.pdbx_description
1 polymer ?
#
loop_
_entity_poly.entity_id
_entity_poly.type
_entity_poly.pdbx_seq_one_letter_code
_entity_poly.pdbx_strand_id
1 'polypeptide(L)'
;MSSFRQLPSPLGDKAAETFNAVRNARRRYSIGRDGILAAPVAALEVFADLTPGLRLRGLQRLPQSFRVGAVGAEVATWGAVSPSLLPHKWSTTAANTAVLQGIGHAVTTAVSQAVRPGKQREGGPLSTPARLGMTATTLGVYAMALYRRRDQEELVEVEGEYSVWDTIGGLALGSLGYGAMLTVGEAIQSFIDAINAVLGKRLPPVTSWPLAIAVGGGVIFLFADRVVVRRFFSHVSQSAQELDRAFMKGADQPVEPQRSGSPESNVNWSSMGRQGRATVAGGPRKAQLARVLGVGEDEVKEPIRIFIGLHGLDPDESPDFDQMAQEAVAEMHRTGAFERSHIAVMSAAGTGWINDFHTSGFEFVTRGDSAIVAVQYSFLPSAYSYIADHDSPVRSSRALVRAIREELSLIDESVRPKLYVGGESLGAYGVSDVFRSVEEFLQSTTGGVFTGVPGFARNHSELTRAREEGSPQRLPLVDGGRHVRFTAHPDHITHDFKGDDYAHEWESPRYVFAQHASDPVVWWEPSLIWKIPDWLKEPGSRGDAAPEAQKLDVLQTLRWMPLITWWQVGIDQLASQDVPSPHGHNYHDETVAYWNAVVHGVNGVDGDGGLSDAEMDRAAEWIHNDAVKLRKPPGGFPSKHGY
;
A
#
# COMPACT_ATOMS: atom_id res chain seq x y z
N MET A 1 0.88 -57.51 58.19
CA MET A 1 1.54 -56.27 58.66
C MET A 1 2.94 -56.31 58.07
N SER A 2 3.42 -55.43 57.20
CA SER A 2 3.18 -54.03 56.90
C SER A 2 3.67 -53.80 55.46
N SER A 3 2.89 -53.08 54.66
CA SER A 3 3.25 -52.58 53.33
C SER A 3 3.25 -51.06 53.41
N PHE A 4 4.37 -50.41 53.09
CA PHE A 4 4.39 -49.00 52.73
C PHE A 4 5.37 -48.77 51.57
N ARG A 5 4.79 -48.52 50.39
CA ARG A 5 5.43 -47.95 49.21
C ARG A 5 5.79 -46.49 49.50
N GLN A 6 7.03 -46.09 49.26
CA GLN A 6 7.40 -44.68 49.12
C GLN A 6 6.89 -44.16 47.76
N LEU A 7 6.02 -43.16 47.80
CA LEU A 7 5.57 -42.38 46.65
C LEU A 7 6.57 -41.25 46.35
N PRO A 8 6.85 -40.92 45.07
CA PRO A 8 7.59 -39.71 44.72
C PRO A 8 6.74 -38.46 45.03
N SER A 9 7.32 -37.48 45.71
CA SER A 9 6.60 -36.27 46.13
C SER A 9 6.44 -35.26 44.97
N PRO A 10 5.22 -34.79 44.63
CA PRO A 10 4.98 -33.77 43.59
C PRO A 10 5.30 -32.33 44.02
N LEU A 11 5.90 -32.13 45.21
CA LEU A 11 6.23 -30.82 45.78
C LEU A 11 7.66 -30.36 45.45
N GLY A 12 8.58 -31.29 45.16
CA GLY A 12 9.97 -30.97 44.80
C GLY A 12 10.11 -30.32 43.43
N ASP A 13 9.35 -30.79 42.45
CA ASP A 13 9.43 -30.29 41.06
C ASP A 13 8.84 -28.87 40.92
N LYS A 14 7.76 -28.55 41.65
CA LYS A 14 7.17 -27.20 41.65
C LYS A 14 8.06 -26.16 42.31
N ALA A 15 8.78 -26.53 43.37
CA ALA A 15 9.76 -25.65 43.99
C ALA A 15 10.96 -25.41 43.07
N ALA A 16 11.42 -26.45 42.36
CA ALA A 16 12.49 -26.34 41.37
C ALA A 16 12.09 -25.50 40.13
N GLU A 17 10.87 -25.64 39.61
CA GLU A 17 10.33 -24.79 38.54
C GLU A 17 10.22 -23.32 38.97
N THR A 18 9.67 -23.07 40.17
CA THR A 18 9.52 -21.71 40.71
C THR A 18 10.89 -21.07 40.97
N PHE A 19 11.85 -21.84 41.48
CA PHE A 19 13.22 -21.37 41.72
C PHE A 19 13.98 -21.10 40.42
N ASN A 20 13.78 -21.92 39.38
CA ASN A 20 14.32 -21.69 38.05
C ASN A 20 13.68 -20.46 37.37
N ALA A 21 12.36 -20.24 37.52
CA ALA A 21 11.69 -19.05 37.02
C ALA A 21 12.23 -17.75 37.67
N VAL A 22 12.45 -17.76 38.99
CA VAL A 22 13.02 -16.62 39.74
C VAL A 22 14.50 -16.40 39.39
N ARG A 23 15.28 -17.47 39.18
CA ARG A 23 16.68 -17.36 38.73
C ARG A 23 16.79 -16.86 37.29
N ASN A 24 15.89 -17.28 36.42
CA ASN A 24 15.82 -16.85 35.02
C ASN A 24 15.36 -15.38 34.91
N ALA A 25 14.47 -14.92 35.79
CA ALA A 25 14.11 -13.51 35.91
C ALA A 25 15.31 -12.62 36.35
N ARG A 26 16.17 -13.13 37.24
CA ARG A 26 17.38 -12.41 37.70
C ARG A 26 18.47 -12.23 36.64
N ARG A 27 18.46 -13.02 35.55
CA ARG A 27 19.47 -12.99 34.48
C ARG A 27 19.05 -12.16 33.25
N ARG A 28 17.83 -11.62 33.21
CA ARG A 28 17.34 -10.75 32.14
C ARG A 28 17.71 -9.28 32.39
N TYR A 29 17.67 -8.44 31.35
CA TYR A 29 17.62 -6.98 31.57
C TYR A 29 16.33 -6.67 32.30
N SER A 30 16.35 -5.74 33.25
CA SER A 30 15.13 -5.37 33.96
C SER A 30 15.13 -3.87 34.15
N ILE A 31 14.05 -3.21 33.72
CA ILE A 31 13.81 -1.79 33.99
C ILE A 31 13.85 -1.52 35.50
N GLY A 32 13.47 -2.49 36.33
CA GLY A 32 13.55 -2.38 37.79
C GLY A 32 14.98 -2.41 38.36
N ARG A 33 15.95 -3.00 37.65
CA ARG A 33 17.36 -3.07 38.09
C ARG A 33 18.22 -1.98 37.44
N ASP A 34 18.06 -1.80 36.14
CA ASP A 34 18.97 -1.01 35.30
C ASP A 34 18.38 0.38 34.97
N GLY A 35 17.15 0.67 35.43
CA GLY A 35 16.48 1.95 35.26
C GLY A 35 16.30 2.34 33.79
N ILE A 36 16.29 3.64 33.50
CA ILE A 36 16.15 4.21 32.15
C ILE A 36 17.32 3.78 31.23
N LEU A 37 18.46 3.38 31.79
CA LEU A 37 19.64 2.95 31.03
C LEU A 37 19.54 1.50 30.49
N ALA A 38 18.52 0.74 30.88
CA ALA A 38 18.30 -0.62 30.37
C ALA A 38 18.18 -0.66 28.84
N ALA A 39 17.48 0.31 28.26
CA ALA A 39 17.23 0.40 26.81
C ALA A 39 18.49 0.68 25.98
N PRO A 40 19.27 1.76 26.24
CA PRO A 40 20.47 2.04 25.46
C PRO A 40 21.56 0.97 25.64
N VAL A 41 21.68 0.37 26.82
CA VAL A 41 22.61 -0.73 27.06
C VAL A 41 22.20 -1.94 26.23
N ALA A 42 20.95 -2.41 26.35
CA ALA A 42 20.46 -3.56 25.58
C ALA A 42 20.62 -3.36 24.07
N ALA A 43 20.34 -2.16 23.56
CA ALA A 43 20.53 -1.82 22.15
C ALA A 43 22.00 -1.94 21.69
N LEU A 44 22.94 -1.44 22.49
CA LEU A 44 24.37 -1.56 22.19
C LEU A 44 24.87 -3.01 22.25
N GLU A 45 24.33 -3.82 23.17
CA GLU A 45 24.71 -5.23 23.33
C GLU A 45 24.18 -6.07 22.15
N VAL A 46 22.95 -5.82 21.71
CA VAL A 46 22.35 -6.39 20.49
C VAL A 46 23.16 -6.02 19.26
N PHE A 47 23.50 -4.73 19.12
CA PHE A 47 24.29 -4.25 18.00
C PHE A 47 25.66 -4.94 17.96
N ALA A 48 26.33 -5.12 19.11
CA ALA A 48 27.60 -5.85 19.18
C ALA A 48 27.49 -7.33 18.79
N ASP A 49 26.39 -7.98 19.17
CA ASP A 49 26.14 -9.40 18.88
C ASP A 49 25.68 -9.67 17.44
N LEU A 50 24.99 -8.71 16.81
CA LEU A 50 24.54 -8.80 15.42
C LEU A 50 25.58 -8.30 14.41
N THR A 51 26.51 -7.43 14.82
CA THR A 51 27.54 -6.90 13.92
C THR A 51 28.64 -7.93 13.67
N PRO A 52 28.92 -8.32 12.40
CA PRO A 52 29.86 -9.39 12.07
C PRO A 52 31.26 -9.23 12.70
N GLY A 53 31.83 -8.02 12.66
CA GLY A 53 33.18 -7.74 13.20
C GLY A 53 33.26 -7.74 14.73
N LEU A 54 32.18 -7.35 15.42
CA LEU A 54 32.11 -7.32 16.89
C LEU A 54 31.82 -8.71 17.46
N ARG A 55 30.96 -9.49 16.80
CA ARG A 55 30.66 -10.89 17.12
C ARG A 55 31.92 -11.78 17.13
N LEU A 56 32.81 -11.59 16.16
CA LEU A 56 34.05 -12.38 16.06
C LEU A 56 35.00 -12.14 17.23
N ARG A 57 34.92 -10.99 17.91
CA ARG A 57 35.70 -10.68 19.12
C ARG A 57 35.18 -11.38 20.38
N GLY A 58 34.14 -12.22 20.27
CA GLY A 58 33.61 -13.00 21.39
C GLY A 58 32.82 -12.17 22.39
N LEU A 59 32.38 -10.97 22.01
CA LEU A 59 31.61 -10.04 22.83
C LEU A 59 30.13 -10.48 22.96
N GLN A 60 29.87 -11.76 23.23
CA GLN A 60 28.52 -12.29 23.46
C GLN A 60 27.96 -11.82 24.78
N ARG A 61 27.27 -10.68 24.75
CA ARG A 61 26.76 -10.05 25.95
C ARG A 61 25.25 -10.17 26.12
N LEU A 62 24.51 -10.60 25.09
CA LEU A 62 23.08 -10.87 25.24
C LEU A 62 22.81 -11.96 26.29
N PRO A 63 21.77 -11.78 27.13
CA PRO A 63 21.36 -12.79 28.10
C PRO A 63 21.05 -14.11 27.39
N GLN A 64 21.34 -15.22 28.06
CA GLN A 64 21.21 -16.56 27.48
C GLN A 64 19.79 -16.87 26.97
N SER A 65 18.76 -16.26 27.58
CA SER A 65 17.37 -16.38 27.15
C SER A 65 17.08 -15.78 25.77
N PHE A 66 17.88 -14.79 25.32
CA PHE A 66 17.68 -14.10 24.04
C PHE A 66 18.50 -14.71 22.90
N ARG A 67 19.44 -15.62 23.18
CA ARG A 67 20.38 -16.15 22.17
C ARG A 67 19.71 -16.92 21.04
N VAL A 68 18.69 -17.72 21.35
CA VAL A 68 17.93 -18.46 20.32
C VAL A 68 17.18 -17.48 19.42
N GLY A 69 16.54 -16.48 20.02
CA GLY A 69 15.90 -15.39 19.29
C GLY A 69 16.89 -14.57 18.45
N ALA A 70 18.10 -14.32 18.94
CA ALA A 70 19.13 -13.59 18.21
C ALA A 70 19.58 -14.33 16.92
N VAL A 71 19.56 -15.67 16.90
CA VAL A 71 19.79 -16.44 15.67
C VAL A 71 18.67 -16.19 14.66
N GLY A 72 17.41 -16.14 15.12
CA GLY A 72 16.29 -15.79 14.26
C GLY A 72 16.36 -14.35 13.73
N ALA A 73 16.76 -13.41 14.59
CA ALA A 73 16.99 -12.02 14.19
C ALA A 73 18.09 -11.91 13.12
N GLU A 74 19.17 -12.69 13.24
CA GLU A 74 20.23 -12.75 12.23
C GLU A 74 19.68 -13.26 10.88
N VAL A 75 18.97 -14.39 10.88
CA VAL A 75 18.41 -14.95 9.64
C VAL A 75 17.43 -13.96 9.00
N ALA A 76 16.61 -13.29 9.80
CA ALA A 76 15.70 -12.26 9.32
C ALA A 76 16.43 -11.01 8.81
N THR A 77 17.63 -10.70 9.34
CA THR A 77 18.48 -9.63 8.81
C THR A 77 18.90 -9.94 7.38
N TRP A 78 19.17 -11.21 7.04
CA TRP A 78 19.49 -11.58 5.65
C TRP A 78 18.34 -11.27 4.70
N GLY A 79 17.10 -11.47 5.14
CA GLY A 79 15.91 -11.04 4.41
C GLY A 79 15.77 -9.52 4.35
N ALA A 80 15.97 -8.83 5.48
CA ALA A 80 15.84 -7.36 5.57
C ALA A 80 16.77 -6.59 4.62
N VAL A 81 17.95 -7.16 4.38
CA VAL A 81 18.98 -6.57 3.51
C VAL A 81 18.76 -6.97 2.06
N SER A 82 18.12 -8.12 1.82
CA SER A 82 17.83 -8.55 0.46
C SER A 82 16.90 -7.54 -0.24
N PRO A 83 17.15 -7.21 -1.52
CA PRO A 83 16.31 -6.28 -2.25
C PRO A 83 14.83 -6.69 -2.22
N SER A 84 13.94 -5.70 -2.08
CA SER A 84 12.49 -5.89 -2.24
C SER A 84 12.04 -5.37 -3.61
N LEU A 85 10.80 -4.90 -3.76
CA LEU A 85 10.33 -4.32 -5.03
C LEU A 85 11.05 -3.01 -5.31
N LEU A 86 11.19 -2.15 -4.29
CA LEU A 86 11.75 -0.80 -4.43
C LEU A 86 13.04 -0.59 -3.61
N PRO A 87 13.93 0.32 -4.05
CA PRO A 87 15.10 0.71 -3.26
C PRO A 87 14.69 1.51 -2.02
N HIS A 88 15.38 1.29 -0.89
CA HIS A 88 15.04 1.91 0.39
C HIS A 88 15.97 3.07 0.76
N LYS A 89 15.37 4.15 1.31
CA LYS A 89 16.07 5.19 2.07
C LYS A 89 16.55 4.62 3.42
N TRP A 90 17.50 5.29 4.06
CA TRP A 90 18.07 4.84 5.34
C TRP A 90 17.02 4.60 6.42
N SER A 91 15.97 5.42 6.46
CA SER A 91 14.87 5.32 7.43
C SER A 91 14.04 4.06 7.23
N THR A 92 13.67 3.77 5.98
CA THR A 92 12.95 2.56 5.58
C THR A 92 13.81 1.32 5.83
N THR A 93 15.10 1.34 5.50
CA THR A 93 16.04 0.26 5.80
C THR A 93 16.14 0.01 7.32
N ALA A 94 16.19 1.07 8.13
CA ALA A 94 16.23 0.95 9.59
C ALA A 94 14.95 0.32 10.15
N ALA A 95 13.79 0.80 9.71
CA ALA A 95 12.50 0.24 10.12
C ALA A 95 12.36 -1.22 9.69
N ASN A 96 12.70 -1.54 8.42
CA ASN A 96 12.66 -2.89 7.89
C ASN A 96 13.55 -3.85 8.71
N THR A 97 14.78 -3.43 8.98
CA THR A 97 15.74 -4.21 9.77
C THR A 97 15.26 -4.44 11.19
N ALA A 98 14.79 -3.40 11.88
CA ALA A 98 14.33 -3.50 13.26
C ALA A 98 13.16 -4.48 13.42
N VAL A 99 12.16 -4.33 12.55
CA VAL A 99 10.93 -5.15 12.61
C VAL A 99 11.22 -6.59 12.21
N LEU A 100 11.96 -6.84 11.14
CA LEU A 100 12.29 -8.20 10.72
C LEU A 100 13.17 -8.92 11.74
N GLN A 101 14.15 -8.23 12.35
CA GLN A 101 14.90 -8.80 13.47
C GLN A 101 13.98 -9.15 14.65
N GLY A 102 13.02 -8.29 14.97
CA GLY A 102 11.98 -8.55 15.97
C GLY A 102 11.13 -9.79 15.64
N ILE A 103 10.65 -9.91 14.40
CA ILE A 103 9.87 -11.06 13.92
C ILE A 103 10.70 -12.34 13.99
N GLY A 104 11.93 -12.32 13.46
CA GLY A 104 12.84 -13.45 13.51
C GLY A 104 13.10 -13.92 14.94
N HIS A 105 13.30 -12.96 15.87
CA HIS A 105 13.45 -13.24 17.28
C HIS A 105 12.21 -13.89 17.89
N ALA A 106 11.03 -13.34 17.63
CA ALA A 106 9.78 -13.87 18.16
C ALA A 106 9.48 -15.28 17.65
N VAL A 107 9.61 -15.51 16.34
CA VAL A 107 9.36 -16.81 15.70
C VAL A 107 10.28 -17.89 16.25
N THR A 108 11.59 -17.64 16.26
CA THR A 108 12.55 -18.64 16.75
C THR A 108 12.41 -18.91 18.24
N THR A 109 12.08 -17.89 19.04
CA THR A 109 11.76 -18.06 20.46
C THR A 109 10.52 -18.93 20.63
N ALA A 110 9.43 -18.65 19.91
CA ALA A 110 8.19 -19.42 19.96
C ALA A 110 8.39 -20.89 19.54
N VAL A 111 9.09 -21.12 18.42
CA VAL A 111 9.43 -22.48 17.95
C VAL A 111 10.26 -23.22 18.99
N SER A 112 11.25 -22.56 19.61
CA SER A 112 12.07 -23.20 20.64
C SER A 112 11.27 -23.62 21.87
N GLN A 113 10.28 -22.82 22.26
CA GLN A 113 9.36 -23.12 23.36
C GLN A 113 8.40 -24.26 23.01
N ALA A 114 7.88 -24.30 21.78
CA ALA A 114 6.96 -25.34 21.31
C ALA A 114 7.65 -26.71 21.19
N VAL A 115 8.89 -26.75 20.69
CA VAL A 115 9.65 -28.01 20.50
C VAL A 115 10.19 -28.55 21.82
N ARG A 116 10.47 -27.69 22.81
CA ARG A 116 11.04 -28.08 24.12
C ARG A 116 10.40 -27.30 25.28
N PRO A 117 9.11 -27.53 25.57
CA PRO A 117 8.45 -26.86 26.69
C PRO A 117 9.17 -27.21 28.00
N GLY A 118 9.50 -26.18 28.79
CA GLY A 118 10.15 -26.36 30.10
C GLY A 118 11.63 -26.77 30.09
N LYS A 119 12.25 -26.98 28.92
CA LYS A 119 13.69 -27.27 28.77
C LYS A 119 14.37 -26.22 27.90
N GLN A 120 14.43 -24.98 28.39
CA GLN A 120 15.47 -24.05 27.93
C GLN A 120 16.82 -24.61 28.41
N ARG A 121 17.49 -25.41 27.59
CA ARG A 121 18.90 -25.75 27.83
C ARG A 121 19.66 -24.42 27.83
N GLU A 122 20.33 -24.11 28.94
CA GLU A 122 21.36 -23.07 28.99
C GLU A 122 22.41 -23.39 27.93
N GLY A 123 22.26 -22.80 26.74
CA GLY A 123 23.17 -23.04 25.63
C GLY A 123 24.50 -22.33 25.90
N GLY A 124 25.60 -23.08 25.76
CA GLY A 124 26.94 -22.50 25.67
C GLY A 124 27.04 -21.48 24.53
N PRO A 125 28.10 -20.65 24.49
CA PRO A 125 28.32 -19.73 23.38
C PRO A 125 28.28 -20.49 22.04
N LEU A 126 27.73 -19.86 20.99
CA LEU A 126 27.80 -20.39 19.62
C LEU A 126 29.23 -20.87 19.34
N SER A 127 29.41 -22.06 18.77
CA SER A 127 30.75 -22.58 18.47
C SER A 127 31.50 -21.64 17.52
N THR A 128 32.84 -21.60 17.60
CA THR A 128 33.65 -20.76 16.70
C THR A 128 33.34 -20.99 15.22
N PRO A 129 33.17 -22.24 14.74
CA PRO A 129 32.74 -22.50 13.36
C PRO A 129 31.37 -21.90 13.04
N ALA A 130 30.39 -21.99 13.95
CA ALA A 130 29.07 -21.41 13.74
C ALA A 130 29.12 -19.88 13.65
N ARG A 131 29.94 -19.22 14.50
CA ARG A 131 30.14 -17.77 14.43
C ARG A 131 30.80 -17.35 13.13
N LEU A 132 31.83 -18.06 12.69
CA LEU A 132 32.50 -17.80 11.42
C LEU A 132 31.55 -17.99 10.23
N GLY A 133 30.77 -19.08 10.22
CA GLY A 133 29.77 -19.35 9.20
C GLY A 133 28.71 -18.25 9.13
N MET A 134 28.12 -17.87 10.27
CA MET A 134 27.14 -16.79 10.32
C MET A 134 27.72 -15.45 9.84
N THR A 135 28.91 -15.08 10.32
CA THR A 135 29.59 -13.85 9.88
C THR A 135 29.87 -13.87 8.37
N ALA A 136 30.35 -14.99 7.82
CA ALA A 136 30.61 -15.11 6.38
C ALA A 136 29.31 -15.00 5.58
N THR A 137 28.22 -15.64 6.01
CA THR A 137 26.90 -15.50 5.36
C THR A 137 26.42 -14.06 5.39
N THR A 138 26.46 -13.40 6.54
CA THR A 138 26.00 -12.01 6.67
C THR A 138 26.79 -11.04 5.80
N LEU A 139 28.13 -11.18 5.76
CA LEU A 139 28.97 -10.40 4.85
C LEU A 139 28.67 -10.70 3.37
N GLY A 140 28.43 -11.97 3.03
CA GLY A 140 28.05 -12.37 1.68
C GLY A 140 26.70 -11.80 1.25
N VAL A 141 25.69 -11.82 2.13
CA VAL A 141 24.37 -11.22 1.86
C VAL A 141 24.48 -9.70 1.74
N TYR A 142 25.26 -9.03 2.59
CA TYR A 142 25.51 -7.59 2.45
C TYR A 142 26.17 -7.25 1.10
N ALA A 143 27.22 -7.99 0.72
CA ALA A 143 27.90 -7.77 -0.55
C ALA A 143 26.94 -7.99 -1.74
N MET A 144 26.15 -9.06 -1.70
CA MET A 144 25.16 -9.36 -2.74
C MET A 144 24.05 -8.32 -2.82
N ALA A 145 23.56 -7.83 -1.68
CA ALA A 145 22.54 -6.78 -1.66
C ALA A 145 23.06 -5.45 -2.19
N LEU A 146 24.27 -5.05 -1.80
CA LEU A 146 24.92 -3.84 -2.35
C LEU A 146 25.16 -3.95 -3.86
N TYR A 147 25.50 -5.15 -4.34
CA TYR A 147 25.65 -5.42 -5.77
C TYR A 147 24.31 -5.28 -6.50
N ARG A 148 23.28 -6.01 -6.06
CA ARG A 148 21.94 -6.02 -6.69
C ARG A 148 21.19 -4.70 -6.57
N ARG A 149 21.52 -3.88 -5.57
CA ARG A 149 20.91 -2.57 -5.39
C ARG A 149 21.16 -1.65 -6.57
N ARG A 150 22.34 -1.74 -7.22
CA ARG A 150 22.62 -0.96 -8.43
C ARG A 150 21.66 -1.32 -9.55
N ASP A 151 21.53 -2.62 -9.83
CA ASP A 151 20.60 -3.13 -10.83
C ASP A 151 19.16 -2.73 -10.51
N GLN A 152 18.77 -2.68 -9.22
CA GLN A 152 17.45 -2.23 -8.80
C GLN A 152 17.21 -0.74 -9.02
N GLU A 153 18.20 0.11 -8.71
CA GLU A 153 18.11 1.56 -8.91
C GLU A 153 18.06 1.91 -10.40
N GLU A 154 18.77 1.17 -11.24
CA GLU A 154 18.72 1.29 -12.72
C GLU A 154 17.35 0.88 -13.27
N LEU A 155 16.76 -0.20 -12.76
CA LEU A 155 15.44 -0.67 -13.21
C LEU A 155 14.28 0.31 -12.95
N VAL A 156 14.44 1.20 -11.98
CA VAL A 156 13.42 2.19 -11.60
C VAL A 156 13.92 3.64 -11.77
N GLU A 157 15.00 3.83 -12.53
CA GLU A 157 15.52 5.14 -12.95
C GLU A 157 15.81 6.14 -11.82
N VAL A 158 16.41 5.65 -10.73
CA VAL A 158 16.79 6.46 -9.55
C VAL A 158 18.28 6.33 -9.20
N GLU A 159 19.12 6.13 -10.20
CA GLU A 159 20.56 5.93 -9.99
C GLU A 159 21.20 7.14 -9.30
N GLY A 160 21.95 6.85 -8.23
CA GLY A 160 22.69 7.87 -7.50
C GLY A 160 21.85 8.70 -6.53
N GLU A 161 20.55 8.44 -6.41
CA GLU A 161 19.71 9.06 -5.38
C GLU A 161 20.01 8.54 -3.97
N TYR A 162 20.53 7.31 -3.88
CA TYR A 162 20.79 6.64 -2.62
C TYR A 162 22.28 6.40 -2.40
N SER A 163 22.71 6.55 -1.15
CA SER A 163 24.08 6.28 -0.74
C SER A 163 24.23 4.87 -0.19
N VAL A 164 25.41 4.27 -0.38
CA VAL A 164 25.82 3.06 0.38
C VAL A 164 25.73 3.31 1.89
N TRP A 165 25.97 4.56 2.33
CA TRP A 165 25.82 4.96 3.73
C TRP A 165 24.37 4.92 4.22
N ASP A 166 23.38 5.07 3.35
CA ASP A 166 21.98 4.93 3.73
C ASP A 166 21.68 3.49 4.12
N THR A 167 22.24 2.53 3.39
CA THR A 167 22.12 1.11 3.70
C THR A 167 22.84 0.77 5.01
N ILE A 168 24.12 1.15 5.14
CA ILE A 168 24.93 0.85 6.32
C ILE A 168 24.36 1.53 7.57
N GLY A 169 24.05 2.82 7.48
CA GLY A 169 23.47 3.62 8.56
C GLY A 169 22.08 3.11 8.94
N GLY A 170 21.23 2.82 7.96
CA GLY A 170 19.92 2.23 8.16
C GLY A 170 19.99 0.89 8.91
N LEU A 171 20.88 -0.01 8.50
CA LEU A 171 21.07 -1.30 9.17
C LEU A 171 21.55 -1.17 10.62
N ALA A 172 22.49 -0.25 10.87
CA ALA A 172 22.99 0.01 12.21
C ALA A 172 21.88 0.58 13.11
N LEU A 173 21.16 1.60 12.63
CA LEU A 173 20.04 2.21 13.36
C LEU A 173 18.89 1.22 13.56
N GLY A 174 18.60 0.37 12.58
CA GLY A 174 17.59 -0.67 12.68
C GLY A 174 17.95 -1.72 13.74
N SER A 175 19.21 -2.14 13.79
CA SER A 175 19.69 -3.07 14.83
C SER A 175 19.63 -2.46 16.24
N LEU A 176 19.88 -1.15 16.37
CA LEU A 176 19.64 -0.43 17.62
C LEU A 176 18.15 -0.36 17.97
N GLY A 177 17.29 -0.10 16.98
CA GLY A 177 15.84 -0.09 17.13
C GLY A 177 15.29 -1.46 17.58
N TYR A 178 15.80 -2.55 17.03
CA TYR A 178 15.49 -3.91 17.49
C TYR A 178 15.84 -4.11 18.98
N GLY A 179 17.00 -3.62 19.44
CA GLY A 179 17.33 -3.69 20.86
C GLY A 179 16.40 -2.86 21.75
N ALA A 180 15.90 -1.73 21.26
CA ALA A 180 14.83 -0.99 21.95
C ALA A 180 13.52 -1.82 22.00
N MET A 181 13.14 -2.50 20.91
CA MET A 181 11.99 -3.41 20.88
C MET A 181 12.11 -4.55 21.89
N LEU A 182 13.31 -5.15 22.05
CA LEU A 182 13.53 -6.17 23.07
C LEU A 182 13.30 -5.62 24.49
N THR A 183 13.65 -4.37 24.73
CA THR A 183 13.43 -3.72 26.03
C THR A 183 11.93 -3.53 26.31
N VAL A 184 11.15 -3.17 25.29
CA VAL A 184 9.69 -3.11 25.37
C VAL A 184 9.11 -4.51 25.62
N GLY A 185 9.59 -5.52 24.89
CA GLY A 185 9.21 -6.92 25.09
C GLY A 185 9.47 -7.40 26.52
N GLU A 186 10.60 -7.01 27.11
CA GLU A 186 10.94 -7.35 28.49
C GLU A 186 10.07 -6.59 29.51
N ALA A 187 9.68 -5.35 29.22
CA ALA A 187 8.71 -4.62 30.03
C ALA A 187 7.36 -5.33 30.07
N ILE A 188 6.89 -5.80 28.90
CA ILE A 188 5.66 -6.60 28.77
C ILE A 188 5.77 -7.92 29.53
N GLN A 189 6.89 -8.63 29.39
CA GLN A 189 7.11 -9.89 30.10
C GLN A 189 7.17 -9.68 31.62
N SER A 190 7.83 -8.62 32.09
CA SER A 190 7.86 -8.25 33.50
C SER A 190 6.46 -7.97 34.05
N PHE A 191 5.61 -7.32 33.25
CA PHE A 191 4.21 -7.09 33.59
C PHE A 191 3.40 -8.39 33.67
N ILE A 192 3.54 -9.29 32.69
CA ILE A 192 2.89 -10.61 32.71
C ILE A 192 3.39 -11.46 33.89
N ASP A 193 4.70 -11.45 34.17
CA ASP A 193 5.31 -12.15 35.30
C ASP A 193 4.77 -11.63 36.64
N ALA A 194 4.55 -10.31 36.76
CA ALA A 194 3.93 -9.72 37.95
C ALA A 194 2.48 -10.20 38.15
N ILE A 195 1.69 -10.27 37.07
CA ILE A 195 0.34 -10.84 37.10
C ILE A 195 0.39 -12.31 37.50
N ASN A 196 1.28 -13.09 36.88
CA ASN A 196 1.46 -14.51 37.19
C ASN A 196 1.89 -14.73 38.64
N ALA A 197 2.74 -13.87 39.20
CA ALA A 197 3.15 -13.94 40.61
C ALA A 197 1.97 -13.68 41.57
N VAL A 198 0.97 -12.88 41.18
CA VAL A 198 -0.26 -12.68 41.96
C VAL A 198 -1.21 -13.86 41.80
N LEU A 199 -1.44 -14.32 40.57
CA LEU A 199 -2.33 -15.46 40.27
C LEU A 199 -1.80 -16.79 40.83
N GLY A 200 -0.49 -17.00 40.74
CA GLY A 200 0.21 -18.18 41.25
C GLY A 200 0.17 -18.34 42.76
N LYS A 201 -0.25 -17.29 43.52
CA LYS A 201 -0.55 -17.44 44.96
C LYS A 201 -1.78 -18.32 45.22
N ARG A 202 -2.68 -18.45 44.24
CA ARG A 202 -3.95 -19.19 44.37
C ARG A 202 -4.15 -20.31 43.37
N LEU A 203 -3.40 -20.31 42.25
CA LEU A 203 -3.57 -21.27 41.16
C LEU A 203 -2.28 -22.06 40.89
N PRO A 204 -2.37 -23.33 40.45
CA PRO A 204 -1.22 -24.08 39.97
C PRO A 204 -0.53 -23.42 38.75
N PRO A 205 0.79 -23.59 38.56
CA PRO A 205 1.53 -22.97 37.46
C PRO A 205 0.97 -23.25 36.05
N VAL A 206 0.41 -24.45 35.86
CA VAL A 206 -0.18 -24.90 34.59
C VAL A 206 -1.41 -24.08 34.20
N THR A 207 -2.12 -23.47 35.17
CA THR A 207 -3.29 -22.62 34.92
C THR A 207 -3.00 -21.14 35.14
N SER A 208 -2.09 -20.79 36.07
CA SER A 208 -1.77 -19.40 36.38
C SER A 208 -1.06 -18.68 35.22
N TRP A 209 -0.20 -19.39 34.48
CA TRP A 209 0.61 -18.77 33.42
C TRP A 209 -0.21 -18.47 32.15
N PRO A 210 -1.01 -19.40 31.59
CA PRO A 210 -1.92 -19.07 30.48
C PRO A 210 -2.94 -17.99 30.86
N LEU A 211 -3.45 -18.01 32.11
CA LEU A 211 -4.36 -17.00 32.60
C LEU A 211 -3.68 -15.63 32.76
N ALA A 212 -2.43 -15.59 33.20
CA ALA A 212 -1.65 -14.35 33.27
C ALA A 212 -1.39 -13.75 31.88
N ILE A 213 -1.13 -14.59 30.87
CA ILE A 213 -1.02 -14.14 29.47
C ILE A 213 -2.36 -13.62 28.97
N ALA A 214 -3.46 -14.33 29.22
CA ALA A 214 -4.79 -13.90 28.78
C ALA A 214 -5.21 -12.58 29.44
N VAL A 215 -5.01 -12.44 30.76
CA VAL A 215 -5.33 -11.22 31.51
C VAL A 215 -4.38 -10.08 31.14
N GLY A 216 -3.07 -10.33 31.12
CA GLY A 216 -2.07 -9.32 30.78
C GLY A 216 -2.20 -8.85 29.34
N GLY A 217 -2.36 -9.79 28.40
CA GLY A 217 -2.66 -9.53 27.00
C GLY A 217 -3.99 -8.79 26.84
N GLY A 218 -5.03 -9.17 27.59
CA GLY A 218 -6.31 -8.46 27.59
C GLY A 218 -6.22 -7.03 28.13
N VAL A 219 -5.45 -6.78 29.18
CA VAL A 219 -5.21 -5.42 29.70
C VAL A 219 -4.40 -4.59 28.72
N ILE A 220 -3.35 -5.15 28.12
CA ILE A 220 -2.56 -4.49 27.08
C ILE A 220 -3.46 -4.19 25.88
N PHE A 221 -4.28 -5.13 25.44
CA PHE A 221 -5.21 -4.97 24.33
C PHE A 221 -6.25 -3.89 24.64
N LEU A 222 -6.90 -3.92 25.80
CA LEU A 222 -7.91 -2.92 26.18
C LEU A 222 -7.30 -1.53 26.39
N PHE A 223 -6.08 -1.45 26.93
CA PHE A 223 -5.37 -0.18 27.09
C PHE A 223 -4.91 0.36 25.73
N ALA A 224 -4.38 -0.50 24.86
CA ALA A 224 -4.04 -0.16 23.49
C ALA A 224 -5.30 0.30 22.74
N ASP A 225 -6.40 -0.46 22.78
CA ASP A 225 -7.67 -0.12 22.14
C ASP A 225 -8.25 1.21 22.64
N ARG A 226 -8.41 1.40 23.96
CA ARG A 226 -9.05 2.60 24.52
C ARG A 226 -8.17 3.84 24.54
N VAL A 227 -6.87 3.71 24.80
CA VAL A 227 -6.00 4.87 25.07
C VAL A 227 -5.08 5.19 23.89
N VAL A 228 -4.60 4.17 23.18
CA VAL A 228 -3.70 4.38 22.04
C VAL A 228 -4.50 4.49 20.77
N VAL A 229 -5.24 3.46 20.39
CA VAL A 229 -5.94 3.32 19.12
C VAL A 229 -7.05 4.35 18.99
N ARG A 230 -8.03 4.41 19.92
CA ARG A 230 -9.14 5.40 19.83
C ARG A 230 -8.69 6.86 19.93
N ARG A 231 -7.73 7.20 20.81
CA ARG A 231 -7.22 8.59 20.90
C ARG A 231 -6.31 8.96 19.74
N PHE A 232 -5.49 8.02 19.27
CA PHE A 232 -4.70 8.22 18.07
C PHE A 232 -5.60 8.42 16.86
N PHE A 233 -6.65 7.58 16.70
CA PHE A 233 -7.62 7.75 15.63
C PHE A 233 -8.39 9.07 15.75
N SER A 234 -8.90 9.44 16.94
CA SER A 234 -9.55 10.75 17.08
C SER A 234 -8.60 11.91 16.76
N HIS A 235 -7.32 11.81 17.14
CA HIS A 235 -6.32 12.85 16.88
C HIS A 235 -5.90 12.92 15.40
N VAL A 236 -5.72 11.77 14.75
CA VAL A 236 -5.42 11.66 13.32
C VAL A 236 -6.62 12.15 12.51
N SER A 237 -7.85 11.75 12.86
CA SER A 237 -9.07 12.23 12.20
C SER A 237 -9.25 13.73 12.35
N GLN A 238 -9.04 14.29 13.55
CA GLN A 238 -9.09 15.75 13.76
C GLN A 238 -7.99 16.49 12.98
N SER A 239 -6.75 16.01 13.03
CA SER A 239 -5.64 16.61 12.26
C SER A 239 -5.87 16.50 10.76
N ALA A 240 -6.42 15.39 10.29
CA ALA A 240 -6.76 15.17 8.88
C ALA A 240 -7.91 16.08 8.44
N GLN A 241 -8.92 16.29 9.29
CA GLN A 241 -10.00 17.25 9.03
C GLN A 241 -9.49 18.71 9.01
N GLU A 242 -8.55 19.06 9.89
CA GLU A 242 -7.90 20.39 9.87
C GLU A 242 -7.09 20.61 8.59
N LEU A 243 -6.33 19.59 8.16
CA LEU A 243 -5.61 19.58 6.88
C LEU A 243 -6.56 19.61 5.67
N ASP A 244 -7.72 18.96 5.78
CA ASP A 244 -8.75 18.95 4.74
C ASP A 244 -9.47 20.31 4.63
N ARG A 245 -9.62 21.04 5.73
CA ARG A 245 -10.15 22.41 5.70
C ARG A 245 -9.13 23.45 5.27
N ALA A 246 -7.83 23.14 5.40
CA ALA A 246 -6.74 24.06 5.12
C ALA A 246 -6.75 24.54 3.67
N PHE A 247 -6.44 25.83 3.48
CA PHE A 247 -6.32 26.43 2.15
C PHE A 247 -5.13 25.84 1.38
N MET A 248 -5.38 25.29 0.19
CA MET A 248 -4.33 24.83 -0.71
C MET A 248 -3.91 25.99 -1.62
N LYS A 249 -2.67 26.46 -1.44
CA LYS A 249 -2.08 27.46 -2.35
C LYS A 249 -2.07 26.89 -3.77
N GLY A 250 -2.65 27.63 -4.72
CA GLY A 250 -2.72 27.26 -6.14
C GLY A 250 -4.09 26.73 -6.59
N ALA A 251 -4.93 26.26 -5.66
CA ALA A 251 -6.30 25.83 -5.92
C ALA A 251 -7.27 27.00 -5.67
N ASP A 252 -7.30 27.96 -6.60
CA ASP A 252 -8.22 29.09 -6.54
C ASP A 252 -9.66 28.64 -6.86
N GLN A 253 -10.65 29.31 -6.27
CA GLN A 253 -12.06 29.02 -6.54
C GLN A 253 -12.36 29.19 -8.03
N PRO A 254 -12.95 28.19 -8.71
CA PRO A 254 -13.27 28.29 -10.12
C PRO A 254 -14.33 29.36 -10.36
N VAL A 255 -14.24 30.04 -11.50
CA VAL A 255 -15.25 31.00 -11.96
C VAL A 255 -16.14 30.40 -13.04
N GLU A 256 -15.75 29.26 -13.59
CA GLU A 256 -16.45 28.59 -14.67
C GLU A 256 -17.72 27.91 -14.15
N PRO A 257 -18.89 28.16 -14.77
CA PRO A 257 -20.17 27.53 -14.43
C PRO A 257 -20.14 26.00 -14.39
N GLN A 258 -19.30 25.40 -15.23
CA GLN A 258 -19.13 23.95 -15.42
C GLN A 258 -18.42 23.27 -14.24
N ARG A 259 -17.93 24.02 -13.25
CA ARG A 259 -17.16 23.49 -12.13
C ARG A 259 -17.91 23.70 -10.83
N SER A 260 -17.99 22.66 -10.00
CA SER A 260 -18.56 22.78 -8.67
C SER A 260 -17.76 23.78 -7.82
N GLY A 261 -18.44 24.46 -6.89
CA GLY A 261 -17.83 25.52 -6.09
C GLY A 261 -17.67 26.86 -6.80
N SER A 262 -18.05 26.97 -8.08
CA SER A 262 -18.16 28.27 -8.75
C SER A 262 -19.29 29.13 -8.17
N PRO A 263 -19.33 30.44 -8.44
CA PRO A 263 -20.43 31.30 -7.96
C PRO A 263 -21.83 30.86 -8.39
N GLU A 264 -21.94 30.06 -9.45
CA GLU A 264 -23.19 29.50 -9.95
C GLU A 264 -23.51 28.11 -9.37
N SER A 265 -22.56 27.49 -8.68
CA SER A 265 -22.71 26.16 -8.10
C SER A 265 -23.53 26.21 -6.81
N ASN A 266 -24.38 25.19 -6.61
CA ASN A 266 -25.06 24.99 -5.34
C ASN A 266 -24.13 24.35 -4.29
N VAL A 267 -23.03 23.74 -4.74
CA VAL A 267 -22.03 23.14 -3.86
C VAL A 267 -21.11 24.25 -3.35
N ASN A 268 -21.09 24.45 -2.04
CA ASN A 268 -20.29 25.51 -1.46
C ASN A 268 -18.79 25.18 -1.54
N TRP A 269 -18.01 26.05 -2.20
CA TRP A 269 -16.55 25.95 -2.26
C TRP A 269 -15.89 25.75 -0.88
N SER A 270 -16.37 26.47 0.14
CA SER A 270 -15.79 26.38 1.48
C SER A 270 -16.15 25.08 2.21
N SER A 271 -17.17 24.35 1.75
CA SER A 271 -17.57 23.07 2.36
C SER A 271 -16.84 21.86 1.74
N MET A 272 -16.24 22.04 0.56
CA MET A 272 -15.37 21.02 -0.05
C MET A 272 -14.06 20.85 0.73
N GLY A 273 -13.61 19.59 0.82
CA GLY A 273 -12.29 19.25 1.32
C GLY A 273 -11.17 19.74 0.41
N ARG A 274 -9.94 19.77 0.94
CA ARG A 274 -8.75 20.32 0.28
C ARG A 274 -8.49 19.67 -1.07
N GLN A 275 -8.61 18.35 -1.13
CA GLN A 275 -8.37 17.58 -2.36
C GLN A 275 -9.52 17.70 -3.37
N GLY A 276 -10.76 17.84 -2.86
CA GLY A 276 -11.91 18.16 -3.71
C GLY A 276 -11.74 19.51 -4.41
N ARG A 277 -11.31 20.53 -3.66
CA ARG A 277 -10.97 21.86 -4.20
C ARG A 277 -9.87 21.80 -5.25
N ALA A 278 -8.83 20.98 -5.03
CA ALA A 278 -7.76 20.77 -6.01
C ALA A 278 -8.31 20.18 -7.31
N THR A 279 -9.17 19.16 -7.19
CA THR A 279 -9.83 18.50 -8.33
C THR A 279 -10.65 19.48 -9.17
N VAL A 280 -11.50 20.30 -8.55
CA VAL A 280 -12.36 21.24 -9.30
C VAL A 280 -11.65 22.51 -9.75
N ALA A 281 -10.56 22.93 -9.10
CA ALA A 281 -9.76 24.08 -9.53
C ALA A 281 -8.82 23.73 -10.69
N GLY A 282 -8.17 22.56 -10.62
CA GLY A 282 -7.18 22.10 -11.59
C GLY A 282 -7.75 21.66 -12.93
N GLY A 283 -6.91 21.18 -13.83
CA GLY A 283 -7.32 20.68 -15.13
C GLY A 283 -7.54 21.73 -16.19
N PRO A 284 -7.53 21.32 -17.46
CA PRO A 284 -7.56 22.25 -18.58
C PRO A 284 -8.90 22.98 -18.68
N ARG A 285 -8.82 24.24 -19.09
CA ARG A 285 -9.95 25.02 -19.60
C ARG A 285 -10.03 24.90 -21.12
N LYS A 286 -11.17 25.28 -21.69
CA LYS A 286 -11.41 25.25 -23.15
C LYS A 286 -10.25 25.84 -23.97
N ALA A 287 -9.78 27.03 -23.62
CA ALA A 287 -8.69 27.70 -24.34
C ALA A 287 -7.33 26.98 -24.21
N GLN A 288 -7.11 26.24 -23.12
CA GLN A 288 -5.90 25.45 -22.92
C GLN A 288 -5.96 24.16 -23.72
N LEU A 289 -7.12 23.48 -23.77
CA LEU A 289 -7.36 22.33 -24.65
C LEU A 289 -7.05 22.68 -26.11
N ALA A 290 -7.66 23.75 -26.64
CA ALA A 290 -7.44 24.21 -28.01
C ALA A 290 -5.95 24.45 -28.29
N ARG A 291 -5.25 25.12 -27.36
CA ARG A 291 -3.82 25.45 -27.51
C ARG A 291 -2.91 24.22 -27.49
N VAL A 292 -3.11 23.32 -26.53
CA VAL A 292 -2.24 22.14 -26.33
C VAL A 292 -2.44 21.14 -27.46
N LEU A 293 -3.68 20.95 -27.90
CA LEU A 293 -4.00 20.07 -29.02
C LEU A 293 -3.67 20.72 -30.38
N GLY A 294 -3.67 22.05 -30.47
CA GLY A 294 -3.40 22.77 -31.72
C GLY A 294 -4.62 22.86 -32.64
N VAL A 295 -5.83 22.88 -32.05
CA VAL A 295 -7.13 22.85 -32.74
C VAL A 295 -7.92 24.14 -32.50
N GLY A 296 -8.99 24.37 -33.25
CA GLY A 296 -9.89 25.50 -33.06
C GLY A 296 -10.64 25.45 -31.72
N GLU A 297 -11.01 26.62 -31.18
CA GLU A 297 -11.85 26.67 -29.96
C GLU A 297 -13.27 26.12 -30.21
N ASP A 298 -13.73 26.03 -31.44
CA ASP A 298 -14.99 25.40 -31.82
C ASP A 298 -14.93 23.86 -31.78
N GLU A 299 -13.73 23.28 -31.78
CA GLU A 299 -13.50 21.82 -31.73
C GLU A 299 -13.35 21.27 -30.30
N VAL A 300 -13.36 22.15 -29.29
CA VAL A 300 -13.22 21.79 -27.86
C VAL A 300 -14.36 22.38 -27.04
N LYS A 301 -14.69 21.74 -25.91
CA LYS A 301 -15.68 22.25 -24.95
C LYS A 301 -15.02 22.56 -23.61
N GLU A 302 -15.67 23.38 -22.79
CA GLU A 302 -15.27 23.55 -21.39
C GLU A 302 -15.62 22.27 -20.62
N PRO A 303 -14.61 21.58 -20.03
CA PRO A 303 -14.85 20.37 -19.26
C PRO A 303 -15.70 20.63 -18.02
N ILE A 304 -16.55 19.66 -17.68
CA ILE A 304 -17.36 19.69 -16.45
C ILE A 304 -16.64 18.89 -15.37
N ARG A 305 -16.42 19.49 -14.20
CA ARG A 305 -15.88 18.81 -13.00
C ARG A 305 -16.82 19.00 -11.82
N ILE A 306 -17.39 17.89 -11.36
CA ILE A 306 -18.34 17.85 -10.26
C ILE A 306 -17.72 17.08 -9.10
N PHE A 307 -17.67 17.73 -7.94
CA PHE A 307 -17.14 17.13 -6.72
C PHE A 307 -18.02 17.47 -5.54
N ILE A 308 -18.55 16.45 -4.86
CA ILE A 308 -19.34 16.63 -3.63
C ILE A 308 -18.46 16.26 -2.42
N GLY A 309 -18.22 17.24 -1.55
CA GLY A 309 -17.47 17.07 -0.32
C GLY A 309 -18.34 16.60 0.86
N LEU A 310 -17.71 16.38 2.01
CA LEU A 310 -18.39 15.93 3.24
C LEU A 310 -19.09 17.05 4.04
N HIS A 311 -19.25 18.26 3.49
CA HIS A 311 -19.99 19.39 4.08
C HIS A 311 -19.66 19.75 5.55
N GLY A 312 -18.46 19.43 6.02
CA GLY A 312 -18.09 19.67 7.42
C GLY A 312 -18.73 18.73 8.43
N LEU A 313 -19.22 17.55 7.98
CA LEU A 313 -19.66 16.42 8.81
C LEU A 313 -18.67 16.15 9.95
N ASP A 314 -19.19 15.73 11.11
CA ASP A 314 -18.36 15.26 12.22
C ASP A 314 -17.55 14.02 11.76
N PRO A 315 -16.23 13.93 11.99
CA PRO A 315 -15.43 12.77 11.62
C PRO A 315 -15.93 11.44 12.22
N ASP A 316 -16.71 11.48 13.31
CA ASP A 316 -17.29 10.30 13.96
C ASP A 316 -18.65 9.88 13.36
N GLU A 317 -19.25 10.71 12.47
CA GLU A 317 -20.50 10.40 11.78
C GLU A 317 -20.26 9.72 10.43
N SER A 318 -21.17 8.83 10.03
CA SER A 318 -21.13 8.19 8.72
C SER A 318 -21.81 9.07 7.67
N PRO A 319 -21.17 9.34 6.50
CA PRO A 319 -21.80 10.12 5.44
C PRO A 319 -23.04 9.42 4.86
N ASP A 320 -24.06 10.19 4.50
CA ASP A 320 -25.19 9.70 3.71
C ASP A 320 -24.84 9.74 2.22
N PHE A 321 -24.31 8.63 1.71
CA PHE A 321 -23.89 8.53 0.32
C PHE A 321 -25.03 8.66 -0.69
N ASP A 322 -26.27 8.33 -0.31
CA ASP A 322 -27.42 8.47 -1.22
C ASP A 322 -27.81 9.94 -1.36
N GLN A 323 -27.78 10.69 -0.26
CA GLN A 323 -27.97 12.15 -0.31
C GLN A 323 -26.87 12.83 -1.13
N MET A 324 -25.60 12.47 -0.92
CA MET A 324 -24.48 13.02 -1.68
C MET A 324 -24.55 12.68 -3.17
N ALA A 325 -25.00 11.48 -3.53
CA ALA A 325 -25.21 11.09 -4.92
C ALA A 325 -26.31 11.91 -5.58
N GLN A 326 -27.40 12.20 -4.86
CA GLN A 326 -28.47 13.08 -5.36
C GLN A 326 -28.01 14.53 -5.53
N GLU A 327 -27.17 15.03 -4.63
CA GLU A 327 -26.54 16.34 -4.79
C GLU A 327 -25.63 16.39 -6.02
N ALA A 328 -24.86 15.32 -6.27
CA ALA A 328 -24.06 15.19 -7.47
C ALA A 328 -24.92 15.21 -8.74
N VAL A 329 -26.03 14.46 -8.77
CA VAL A 329 -26.98 14.45 -9.90
C VAL A 329 -27.62 15.83 -10.11
N ALA A 330 -28.00 16.54 -9.05
CA ALA A 330 -28.54 17.90 -9.17
C ALA A 330 -27.51 18.87 -9.79
N GLU A 331 -26.25 18.75 -9.40
CA GLU A 331 -25.15 19.54 -9.98
C GLU A 331 -24.83 19.12 -11.43
N MET A 332 -25.01 17.84 -11.78
CA MET A 332 -24.91 17.34 -13.15
C MET A 332 -25.98 17.95 -14.06
N HIS A 333 -27.22 18.03 -13.60
CA HIS A 333 -28.29 18.73 -14.32
C HIS A 333 -27.98 20.22 -14.50
N ARG A 334 -27.50 20.89 -13.45
CA ARG A 334 -27.14 22.32 -13.49
C ARG A 334 -26.05 22.62 -14.53
N THR A 335 -25.04 21.78 -14.62
CA THR A 335 -23.87 21.97 -15.49
C THR A 335 -24.09 21.50 -16.93
N GLY A 336 -25.19 20.81 -17.21
CA GLY A 336 -25.43 20.17 -18.50
C GLY A 336 -24.56 18.92 -18.71
N ALA A 337 -24.19 18.20 -17.65
CA ALA A 337 -23.35 17.00 -17.74
C ALA A 337 -23.98 15.91 -18.62
N PHE A 338 -25.31 15.77 -18.58
CA PHE A 338 -26.05 14.82 -19.41
C PHE A 338 -26.15 15.22 -20.90
N GLU A 339 -25.69 16.43 -21.26
CA GLU A 339 -25.59 16.90 -22.65
C GLU A 339 -24.19 16.64 -23.25
N ARG A 340 -23.24 16.14 -22.45
CA ARG A 340 -21.91 15.75 -22.91
C ARG A 340 -21.93 14.37 -23.54
N SER A 341 -21.01 14.10 -24.47
CA SER A 341 -20.89 12.76 -25.05
C SER A 341 -20.28 11.73 -24.08
N HIS A 342 -19.52 12.18 -23.07
CA HIS A 342 -18.79 11.31 -22.16
C HIS A 342 -18.98 11.73 -20.70
N ILE A 343 -19.34 10.78 -19.83
CA ILE A 343 -19.39 10.97 -18.39
C ILE A 343 -18.41 9.99 -17.76
N ALA A 344 -17.53 10.45 -16.86
CA ALA A 344 -16.65 9.60 -16.09
C ALA A 344 -16.94 9.71 -14.60
N VAL A 345 -17.23 8.58 -13.96
CA VAL A 345 -17.28 8.49 -12.50
C VAL A 345 -15.89 8.15 -11.98
N MET A 346 -15.30 9.09 -11.23
CA MET A 346 -13.99 8.90 -10.63
C MET A 346 -14.13 8.74 -9.11
N SER A 347 -13.53 7.70 -8.57
CA SER A 347 -13.49 7.50 -7.12
C SER A 347 -12.22 8.09 -6.55
N ALA A 348 -12.40 8.91 -5.53
CA ALA A 348 -11.31 9.63 -4.89
C ALA A 348 -10.69 8.79 -3.76
N ALA A 349 -9.37 8.74 -3.65
CA ALA A 349 -8.70 8.02 -2.57
C ALA A 349 -8.72 8.82 -1.26
N GLY A 350 -9.17 8.17 -0.17
CA GLY A 350 -9.15 8.70 1.19
C GLY A 350 -9.82 10.06 1.33
N THR A 351 -9.01 11.10 1.53
CA THR A 351 -9.39 12.52 1.71
C THR A 351 -10.06 13.18 0.50
N GLY A 352 -10.34 12.44 -0.57
CA GLY A 352 -10.88 13.01 -1.81
C GLY A 352 -9.84 13.31 -2.88
N TRP A 353 -8.66 12.68 -2.82
CA TRP A 353 -7.59 12.84 -3.82
C TRP A 353 -7.90 12.01 -5.07
N ILE A 354 -7.79 12.60 -6.25
CA ILE A 354 -7.92 11.91 -7.55
C ILE A 354 -6.65 12.21 -8.34
N ASN A 355 -6.06 11.25 -9.04
CA ASN A 355 -4.88 11.52 -9.87
C ASN A 355 -5.24 12.51 -11.01
N ASP A 356 -4.42 13.55 -11.22
CA ASP A 356 -4.64 14.57 -12.25
C ASP A 356 -4.53 14.00 -13.68
N PHE A 357 -3.77 12.91 -13.87
CA PHE A 357 -3.69 12.19 -15.15
C PHE A 357 -4.96 11.41 -15.47
N HIS A 358 -5.69 10.94 -14.45
CA HIS A 358 -7.03 10.36 -14.65
C HIS A 358 -8.03 11.43 -15.09
N THR A 359 -8.09 12.56 -14.38
CA THR A 359 -9.04 13.63 -14.68
C THR A 359 -8.71 14.33 -15.99
N SER A 360 -7.55 14.99 -16.04
CA SER A 360 -7.15 15.81 -17.18
C SER A 360 -6.88 14.96 -18.42
N GLY A 361 -6.33 13.75 -18.27
CA GLY A 361 -6.13 12.83 -19.39
C GLY A 361 -7.45 12.49 -20.10
N PHE A 362 -8.51 12.20 -19.34
CA PHE A 362 -9.85 11.98 -19.89
C PHE A 362 -10.41 13.24 -20.60
N GLU A 363 -10.18 14.43 -20.03
CA GLU A 363 -10.63 15.69 -20.64
C GLU A 363 -9.88 16.02 -21.93
N PHE A 364 -8.57 15.73 -22.03
CA PHE A 364 -7.82 15.88 -23.27
C PHE A 364 -8.30 14.90 -24.34
N VAL A 365 -8.46 13.63 -23.97
CA VAL A 365 -8.90 12.56 -24.88
C VAL A 365 -10.30 12.84 -25.44
N THR A 366 -11.18 13.44 -24.64
CA THR A 366 -12.56 13.79 -25.04
C THR A 366 -12.69 15.21 -25.62
N ARG A 367 -11.58 15.95 -25.76
CA ARG A 367 -11.56 17.37 -26.17
C ARG A 367 -12.47 18.26 -25.31
N GLY A 368 -12.62 17.90 -24.04
CA GLY A 368 -13.47 18.58 -23.06
C GLY A 368 -14.97 18.32 -23.23
N ASP A 369 -15.40 17.47 -24.16
CA ASP A 369 -16.77 16.98 -24.25
C ASP A 369 -17.03 15.87 -23.21
N SER A 370 -16.77 16.23 -21.96
CA SER A 370 -16.78 15.34 -20.81
C SER A 370 -17.37 15.99 -19.57
N ALA A 371 -17.97 15.16 -18.72
CA ALA A 371 -18.25 15.47 -17.33
C ALA A 371 -17.60 14.43 -16.39
N ILE A 372 -16.76 14.90 -15.48
CA ILE A 372 -16.18 14.09 -14.41
C ILE A 372 -16.98 14.32 -13.13
N VAL A 373 -17.35 13.23 -12.47
CA VAL A 373 -18.14 13.27 -11.24
C VAL A 373 -17.48 12.41 -10.17
N ALA A 374 -17.28 12.99 -8.99
CA ALA A 374 -16.68 12.33 -7.85
C ALA A 374 -17.35 12.76 -6.54
N VAL A 375 -17.31 11.88 -5.54
CA VAL A 375 -17.79 12.14 -4.18
C VAL A 375 -16.69 11.81 -3.18
N GLN A 376 -16.51 12.65 -2.17
CA GLN A 376 -15.61 12.38 -1.06
C GLN A 376 -16.28 11.38 -0.10
N TYR A 377 -15.57 10.32 0.30
CA TYR A 377 -16.12 9.33 1.23
C TYR A 377 -15.48 9.35 2.63
N SER A 378 -14.31 9.97 2.80
CA SER A 378 -13.61 10.02 4.09
C SER A 378 -12.76 11.28 4.27
N PHE A 379 -12.46 11.59 5.53
CA PHE A 379 -11.41 12.55 5.92
C PHE A 379 -10.04 11.87 6.08
N LEU A 380 -9.97 10.53 6.09
CA LEU A 380 -8.74 9.81 6.37
C LEU A 380 -7.82 9.74 5.14
N PRO A 381 -6.50 9.91 5.30
CA PRO A 381 -5.55 9.66 4.22
C PRO A 381 -5.66 8.22 3.71
N SER A 382 -5.39 8.01 2.42
CA SER A 382 -5.61 6.74 1.72
C SER A 382 -4.96 5.52 2.40
N ALA A 383 -3.72 5.62 2.88
CA ALA A 383 -3.04 4.53 3.60
C ALA A 383 -3.79 4.09 4.87
N TYR A 384 -4.51 5.00 5.53
CA TYR A 384 -5.33 4.67 6.69
C TYR A 384 -6.68 4.08 6.29
N SER A 385 -7.36 4.65 5.28
CA SER A 385 -8.59 4.04 4.73
C SER A 385 -8.35 2.61 4.25
N TYR A 386 -7.17 2.33 3.68
CA TYR A 386 -6.76 1.00 3.22
C TYR A 386 -6.81 -0.06 4.32
N ILE A 387 -6.58 0.32 5.59
CA ILE A 387 -6.50 -0.60 6.73
C ILE A 387 -7.76 -0.52 7.60
N ALA A 388 -8.38 0.66 7.72
CA ALA A 388 -9.43 0.93 8.70
C ALA A 388 -10.85 0.86 8.12
N ASP A 389 -11.04 1.14 6.84
CA ASP A 389 -12.38 1.26 6.23
C ASP A 389 -12.39 0.75 4.78
N HIS A 390 -12.66 -0.55 4.63
CA HIS A 390 -12.72 -1.22 3.34
C HIS A 390 -14.05 -0.97 2.60
N ASP A 391 -15.15 -0.64 3.27
CA ASP A 391 -16.48 -0.66 2.63
C ASP A 391 -16.94 0.71 2.12
N SER A 392 -16.55 1.81 2.75
CA SER A 392 -16.99 3.16 2.37
C SER A 392 -16.62 3.59 0.93
N PRO A 393 -15.43 3.29 0.39
CA PRO A 393 -15.09 3.65 -1.00
C PRO A 393 -16.05 3.01 -2.01
N VAL A 394 -16.42 1.75 -1.77
CA VAL A 394 -17.33 0.99 -2.65
C VAL A 394 -18.78 1.43 -2.45
N ARG A 395 -19.20 1.72 -1.21
CA ARG A 395 -20.57 2.18 -0.92
C ARG A 395 -20.85 3.54 -1.55
N SER A 396 -19.93 4.50 -1.41
CA SER A 396 -20.05 5.84 -2.00
C SER A 396 -20.11 5.77 -3.54
N SER A 397 -19.16 5.07 -4.15
CA SER A 397 -19.11 4.86 -5.60
C SER A 397 -20.36 4.16 -6.13
N ARG A 398 -20.89 3.16 -5.39
CA ARG A 398 -22.12 2.46 -5.78
C ARG A 398 -23.34 3.36 -5.73
N ALA A 399 -23.48 4.20 -4.71
CA ALA A 399 -24.58 5.15 -4.62
C ALA A 399 -24.55 6.12 -5.82
N LEU A 400 -23.37 6.66 -6.14
CA LEU A 400 -23.16 7.59 -7.24
C LEU A 400 -23.44 6.95 -8.61
N VAL A 401 -22.81 5.80 -8.91
CA VAL A 401 -23.01 5.09 -10.18
C VAL A 401 -24.47 4.70 -10.37
N ARG A 402 -25.15 4.26 -9.31
CA ARG A 402 -26.59 3.94 -9.36
C ARG A 402 -27.41 5.17 -9.75
N ALA A 403 -27.23 6.29 -9.05
CA ALA A 403 -27.99 7.52 -9.31
C ALA A 403 -27.79 8.05 -10.73
N ILE A 404 -26.54 8.03 -11.22
CA ILE A 404 -26.23 8.45 -12.60
C ILE A 404 -26.87 7.51 -13.62
N ARG A 405 -26.83 6.20 -13.41
CA ARG A 405 -27.44 5.23 -14.31
C ARG A 405 -28.96 5.33 -14.36
N GLU A 406 -29.59 5.65 -13.23
CA GLU A 406 -31.03 5.94 -13.18
C GLU A 406 -31.38 7.12 -14.10
N GLU A 407 -30.63 8.22 -14.05
CA GLU A 407 -30.80 9.35 -14.97
C GLU A 407 -30.54 8.99 -16.43
N LEU A 408 -29.44 8.27 -16.70
CA LEU A 408 -29.10 7.84 -18.07
C LEU A 408 -30.19 6.95 -18.68
N SER A 409 -30.88 6.14 -17.87
CA SER A 409 -31.97 5.27 -18.33
C SER A 409 -33.18 6.03 -18.86
N LEU A 410 -33.33 7.31 -18.48
CA LEU A 410 -34.39 8.21 -18.94
C LEU A 410 -34.05 8.87 -20.29
N ILE A 411 -32.79 8.80 -20.72
CA ILE A 411 -32.30 9.38 -21.98
C ILE A 411 -32.36 8.31 -23.07
N ASP A 412 -32.80 8.70 -24.27
CA ASP A 412 -32.81 7.85 -25.46
C ASP A 412 -31.40 7.31 -25.77
N GLU A 413 -31.29 6.01 -26.04
CA GLU A 413 -30.02 5.33 -26.27
C GLU A 413 -29.18 5.94 -27.39
N SER A 414 -29.81 6.56 -28.40
CA SER A 414 -29.12 7.16 -29.55
C SER A 414 -28.35 8.44 -29.22
N VAL A 415 -28.70 9.12 -28.12
CA VAL A 415 -28.08 10.38 -27.67
C VAL A 415 -27.52 10.30 -26.25
N ARG A 416 -27.66 9.14 -25.60
CA ARG A 416 -27.21 8.91 -24.22
C ARG A 416 -25.68 9.07 -24.11
N PRO A 417 -25.19 9.85 -23.13
CA PRO A 417 -23.76 9.91 -22.83
C PRO A 417 -23.16 8.53 -22.54
N LYS A 418 -21.94 8.30 -23.03
CA LYS A 418 -21.16 7.10 -22.68
C LYS A 418 -20.67 7.22 -21.24
N LEU A 419 -20.86 6.16 -20.44
CA LEU A 419 -20.49 6.14 -19.02
C LEU A 419 -19.17 5.38 -18.83
N TYR A 420 -18.16 6.08 -18.32
CA TYR A 420 -16.85 5.54 -17.98
C TYR A 420 -16.64 5.54 -16.47
N VAL A 421 -15.73 4.69 -16.01
CA VAL A 421 -15.29 4.64 -14.60
C VAL A 421 -13.78 4.66 -14.52
N GLY A 422 -13.21 5.32 -13.52
CA GLY A 422 -11.76 5.32 -13.37
C GLY A 422 -11.28 5.70 -11.98
N GLY A 423 -10.05 5.34 -11.70
CA GLY A 423 -9.39 5.68 -10.45
C GLY A 423 -8.05 5.01 -10.29
N GLU A 424 -7.35 5.43 -9.24
CA GLU A 424 -6.06 4.89 -8.84
C GLU A 424 -6.14 4.30 -7.43
N SER A 425 -5.43 3.21 -7.16
CA SER A 425 -5.28 2.67 -5.80
C SER A 425 -6.63 2.30 -5.16
N LEU A 426 -6.91 2.81 -3.95
CA LEU A 426 -8.22 2.73 -3.31
C LEU A 426 -9.35 3.37 -4.13
N GLY A 427 -9.06 4.40 -4.91
CA GLY A 427 -10.02 4.97 -5.86
C GLY A 427 -10.44 3.91 -6.88
N ALA A 428 -9.45 3.26 -7.50
CA ALA A 428 -9.67 2.17 -8.44
C ALA A 428 -10.48 1.02 -7.83
N TYR A 429 -10.15 0.61 -6.61
CA TYR A 429 -10.94 -0.36 -5.84
C TYR A 429 -12.39 0.11 -5.62
N GLY A 430 -12.57 1.37 -5.22
CA GLY A 430 -13.89 1.95 -4.93
C GLY A 430 -14.84 1.87 -6.13
N VAL A 431 -14.36 2.15 -7.34
CA VAL A 431 -15.17 2.05 -8.57
C VAL A 431 -15.21 0.65 -9.17
N SER A 432 -14.12 -0.13 -9.14
CA SER A 432 -14.10 -1.46 -9.74
C SER A 432 -15.06 -2.40 -9.03
N ASP A 433 -15.13 -2.35 -7.70
CA ASP A 433 -15.91 -3.29 -6.88
C ASP A 433 -17.37 -2.83 -6.61
N VAL A 434 -17.81 -1.75 -7.25
CA VAL A 434 -19.23 -1.34 -7.28
C VAL A 434 -20.10 -2.49 -7.76
N PHE A 435 -19.67 -3.14 -8.84
CA PHE A 435 -20.34 -4.23 -9.53
C PHE A 435 -20.03 -5.57 -8.88
N ARG A 436 -21.04 -6.43 -8.71
CA ARG A 436 -20.93 -7.69 -7.98
C ARG A 436 -20.16 -8.78 -8.74
N SER A 437 -20.01 -8.63 -10.05
CA SER A 437 -19.23 -9.54 -10.91
C SER A 437 -18.60 -8.79 -12.08
N VAL A 438 -17.62 -9.43 -12.72
CA VAL A 438 -17.03 -8.97 -14.00
C VAL A 438 -18.10 -8.83 -15.09
N GLU A 439 -19.09 -9.72 -15.14
CA GLU A 439 -20.19 -9.63 -16.12
C GLU A 439 -21.03 -8.37 -15.93
N GLU A 440 -21.43 -8.06 -14.68
CA GLU A 440 -22.18 -6.84 -14.38
C GLU A 440 -21.35 -5.60 -14.71
N PHE A 441 -20.04 -5.66 -14.43
CA PHE A 441 -19.07 -4.63 -14.77
C PHE A 441 -19.03 -4.35 -16.28
N LEU A 442 -18.95 -5.40 -17.13
CA LEU A 442 -19.00 -5.23 -18.59
C LEU A 442 -20.35 -4.68 -19.06
N GLN A 443 -21.47 -5.14 -18.52
CA GLN A 443 -22.81 -4.72 -18.98
C GLN A 443 -23.22 -3.30 -18.53
N SER A 444 -22.49 -2.70 -17.59
CA SER A 444 -22.95 -1.48 -16.89
C SER A 444 -22.27 -0.19 -17.32
N THR A 445 -21.08 -0.27 -17.93
CA THR A 445 -20.29 0.90 -18.34
C THR A 445 -19.70 0.69 -19.74
N THR A 446 -19.36 1.77 -20.42
CA THR A 446 -18.73 1.77 -21.74
C THR A 446 -17.24 1.45 -21.67
N GLY A 447 -16.61 1.71 -20.53
CA GLY A 447 -15.21 1.37 -20.31
C GLY A 447 -14.64 1.96 -19.04
N GLY A 448 -13.35 1.74 -18.80
CA GLY A 448 -12.69 2.32 -17.65
C GLY A 448 -11.19 2.06 -17.57
N VAL A 449 -10.51 2.90 -16.80
CA VAL A 449 -9.07 2.82 -16.54
C VAL A 449 -8.86 2.70 -15.05
N PHE A 450 -8.19 1.63 -14.61
CA PHE A 450 -7.88 1.35 -13.22
C PHE A 450 -6.38 1.23 -13.05
N THR A 451 -5.76 2.10 -12.26
CA THR A 451 -4.30 2.08 -12.03
C THR A 451 -3.98 1.63 -10.61
N GLY A 452 -2.97 0.75 -10.46
CA GLY A 452 -2.46 0.33 -9.15
C GLY A 452 -3.52 -0.30 -8.24
N VAL A 453 -4.41 -1.12 -8.80
CA VAL A 453 -5.54 -1.70 -8.05
C VAL A 453 -5.00 -2.62 -6.93
N PRO A 454 -5.41 -2.42 -5.66
CA PRO A 454 -5.01 -3.30 -4.58
C PRO A 454 -5.39 -4.76 -4.86
N GLY A 455 -4.47 -5.70 -4.60
CA GLY A 455 -4.70 -7.12 -4.88
C GLY A 455 -5.88 -7.75 -4.13
N PHE A 456 -6.41 -7.09 -3.10
CA PHE A 456 -7.63 -7.53 -2.39
C PHE A 456 -8.94 -7.18 -3.12
N ALA A 457 -8.91 -6.29 -4.12
CA ALA A 457 -10.10 -5.89 -4.87
C ALA A 457 -10.69 -7.11 -5.60
N ARG A 458 -12.00 -7.34 -5.44
CA ARG A 458 -12.67 -8.56 -5.89
C ARG A 458 -12.56 -8.72 -7.40
N ASN A 459 -12.96 -7.71 -8.17
CA ASN A 459 -13.03 -7.84 -9.62
C ASN A 459 -11.63 -7.99 -10.25
N HIS A 460 -10.62 -7.29 -9.71
CA HIS A 460 -9.21 -7.47 -10.10
C HIS A 460 -8.70 -8.89 -9.79
N SER A 461 -8.97 -9.39 -8.57
CA SER A 461 -8.62 -10.75 -8.15
C SER A 461 -9.32 -11.83 -9.00
N GLU A 462 -10.59 -11.63 -9.35
CA GLU A 462 -11.37 -12.55 -10.19
C GLU A 462 -10.79 -12.62 -11.60
N LEU A 463 -10.54 -11.46 -12.24
CA LEU A 463 -9.89 -11.38 -13.56
C LEU A 463 -8.51 -12.04 -13.55
N THR A 464 -7.69 -11.74 -12.54
CA THR A 464 -6.35 -12.32 -12.40
C THR A 464 -6.38 -13.84 -12.23
N ARG A 465 -7.39 -14.39 -11.54
CA ARG A 465 -7.56 -15.85 -11.39
C ARG A 465 -8.15 -16.52 -12.62
N ALA A 466 -8.98 -15.80 -13.37
CA ALA A 466 -9.61 -16.26 -14.61
C ALA A 466 -8.70 -16.13 -15.85
N ARG A 467 -7.48 -15.61 -15.67
CA ARG A 467 -6.48 -15.45 -16.73
C ARG A 467 -6.19 -16.76 -17.47
N GLU A 468 -5.81 -16.65 -18.73
CA GLU A 468 -5.44 -17.78 -19.57
C GLU A 468 -4.22 -18.53 -19.02
N GLU A 469 -4.22 -19.85 -19.21
CA GLU A 469 -3.12 -20.70 -18.76
C GLU A 469 -1.80 -20.28 -19.40
N GLY A 470 -0.77 -20.09 -18.57
CA GLY A 470 0.55 -19.63 -19.00
C GLY A 470 0.71 -18.10 -19.05
N SER A 471 -0.36 -17.32 -18.91
CA SER A 471 -0.24 -15.86 -18.73
C SER A 471 0.24 -15.50 -17.31
N PRO A 472 1.17 -14.54 -17.19
CA PRO A 472 1.73 -14.17 -15.90
C PRO A 472 0.71 -13.43 -15.03
N GLN A 473 0.77 -13.61 -13.71
CA GLN A 473 -0.01 -12.82 -12.75
C GLN A 473 0.33 -11.32 -12.86
N ARG A 474 1.55 -10.98 -13.27
CA ARG A 474 1.99 -9.60 -13.51
C ARG A 474 1.35 -8.94 -14.72
N LEU A 475 0.98 -9.73 -15.73
CA LEU A 475 0.29 -9.26 -16.93
C LEU A 475 -0.75 -10.29 -17.40
N PRO A 476 -1.88 -10.42 -16.68
CA PRO A 476 -2.90 -11.40 -17.01
C PRO A 476 -3.49 -11.20 -18.42
N LEU A 477 -3.60 -12.29 -19.18
CA LEU A 477 -4.36 -12.32 -20.42
C LEU A 477 -5.75 -12.87 -20.12
N VAL A 478 -6.81 -12.12 -20.41
CA VAL A 478 -8.20 -12.50 -20.12
C VAL A 478 -9.00 -12.49 -21.42
N ASP A 479 -9.60 -13.64 -21.78
CA ASP A 479 -10.45 -13.82 -22.97
C ASP A 479 -9.83 -13.18 -24.23
N GLY A 480 -8.56 -13.53 -24.52
CA GLY A 480 -7.82 -13.02 -25.67
C GLY A 480 -7.64 -11.49 -25.74
N GLY A 481 -7.92 -10.77 -24.65
CA GLY A 481 -7.92 -9.30 -24.61
C GLY A 481 -9.14 -8.64 -25.25
N ARG A 482 -10.29 -9.36 -25.36
CA ARG A 482 -11.50 -8.87 -26.04
C ARG A 482 -12.11 -7.61 -25.40
N HIS A 483 -12.16 -7.55 -24.06
CA HIS A 483 -12.73 -6.41 -23.33
C HIS A 483 -11.78 -5.84 -22.27
N VAL A 484 -10.97 -6.69 -21.65
CA VAL A 484 -10.09 -6.32 -20.54
C VAL A 484 -8.64 -6.55 -20.93
N ARG A 485 -7.81 -5.51 -20.80
CA ARG A 485 -6.36 -5.59 -21.02
C ARG A 485 -5.62 -5.16 -19.75
N PHE A 486 -4.73 -6.02 -19.26
CA PHE A 486 -3.80 -5.64 -18.19
C PHE A 486 -2.57 -5.00 -18.81
N THR A 487 -2.10 -3.89 -18.24
CA THR A 487 -0.99 -3.12 -18.80
C THR A 487 0.04 -2.78 -17.74
N ALA A 488 1.32 -2.96 -18.04
CA ALA A 488 2.42 -2.36 -17.26
C ALA A 488 3.10 -1.21 -18.01
N HIS A 489 2.70 -0.98 -19.27
CA HIS A 489 3.29 -0.05 -20.22
C HIS A 489 2.28 0.14 -21.38
N PRO A 490 2.23 1.32 -22.05
CA PRO A 490 1.34 1.55 -23.19
C PRO A 490 1.42 0.52 -24.32
N ASP A 491 2.59 -0.09 -24.58
CA ASP A 491 2.75 -1.20 -25.55
C ASP A 491 1.77 -2.36 -25.32
N HIS A 492 1.38 -2.60 -24.06
CA HIS A 492 0.43 -3.64 -23.69
C HIS A 492 -1.02 -3.31 -24.02
N ILE A 493 -1.28 -2.10 -24.52
CA ILE A 493 -2.58 -1.77 -25.11
C ILE A 493 -2.75 -2.57 -26.40
N THR A 494 -1.70 -2.79 -27.18
CA THR A 494 -1.78 -3.40 -28.52
C THR A 494 -1.23 -4.82 -28.55
N HIS A 495 -0.27 -5.13 -27.68
CA HIS A 495 0.39 -6.44 -27.63
C HIS A 495 0.21 -7.13 -26.26
N ASP A 496 0.23 -8.46 -26.24
CA ASP A 496 0.12 -9.26 -25.03
C ASP A 496 1.47 -9.41 -24.29
N PHE A 497 1.50 -10.24 -23.24
CA PHE A 497 2.69 -10.50 -22.42
C PHE A 497 3.86 -11.19 -23.14
N LYS A 498 3.65 -11.69 -24.36
CA LYS A 498 4.69 -12.27 -25.22
C LYS A 498 5.20 -11.25 -26.25
N GLY A 499 4.48 -10.14 -26.43
CA GLY A 499 4.72 -9.17 -27.49
C GLY A 499 4.00 -9.51 -28.79
N ASP A 500 3.03 -10.45 -28.75
CA ASP A 500 2.19 -10.80 -29.89
C ASP A 500 0.94 -9.90 -29.91
N ASP A 501 0.29 -9.74 -31.07
CA ASP A 501 -1.03 -9.11 -31.14
C ASP A 501 -2.05 -9.90 -30.31
N TYR A 502 -3.01 -9.20 -29.71
CA TYR A 502 -4.11 -9.85 -29.01
C TYR A 502 -4.93 -10.76 -29.94
N ALA A 503 -5.35 -11.93 -29.43
CA ALA A 503 -6.12 -12.90 -30.19
C ALA A 503 -7.50 -12.37 -30.63
N HIS A 504 -8.02 -11.35 -29.94
CA HIS A 504 -9.29 -10.70 -30.25
C HIS A 504 -9.12 -9.19 -30.43
N GLU A 505 -9.94 -8.62 -31.31
CA GLU A 505 -10.12 -7.17 -31.39
C GLU A 505 -10.65 -6.64 -30.05
N TRP A 506 -10.32 -5.38 -29.74
CA TRP A 506 -10.77 -4.76 -28.50
C TRP A 506 -12.19 -4.19 -28.66
N GLU A 507 -13.17 -5.01 -28.30
CA GLU A 507 -14.59 -4.69 -28.41
C GLU A 507 -15.04 -3.79 -27.26
N SER A 508 -15.95 -2.85 -27.55
CA SER A 508 -16.65 -2.10 -26.51
C SER A 508 -17.56 -3.05 -25.72
N PRO A 509 -17.55 -3.03 -24.38
CA PRO A 509 -16.87 -2.07 -23.50
C PRO A 509 -15.38 -2.37 -23.27
N ARG A 510 -14.56 -1.32 -23.12
CA ARG A 510 -13.09 -1.41 -23.07
C ARG A 510 -12.53 -1.07 -21.69
N TYR A 511 -11.70 -1.93 -21.11
CA TYR A 511 -11.14 -1.72 -19.77
C TYR A 511 -9.64 -1.98 -19.69
N VAL A 512 -8.96 -1.10 -18.97
CA VAL A 512 -7.54 -1.22 -18.64
C VAL A 512 -7.35 -1.44 -17.15
N PHE A 513 -6.59 -2.47 -16.78
CA PHE A 513 -6.03 -2.66 -15.44
C PHE A 513 -4.51 -2.46 -15.49
N ALA A 514 -4.08 -1.25 -15.17
CA ALA A 514 -2.68 -0.89 -15.16
C ALA A 514 -2.01 -1.27 -13.83
N GLN A 515 -0.89 -1.98 -13.90
CA GLN A 515 -0.13 -2.44 -12.74
C GLN A 515 1.37 -2.55 -13.06
N HIS A 516 2.20 -1.83 -12.31
CA HIS A 516 3.66 -1.97 -12.39
C HIS A 516 4.13 -3.18 -11.57
N ALA A 517 5.17 -3.87 -12.03
CA ALA A 517 5.72 -4.99 -11.27
C ALA A 517 6.37 -4.52 -9.97
N SER A 518 6.85 -3.28 -9.93
CA SER A 518 7.40 -2.63 -8.74
C SER A 518 6.35 -2.03 -7.79
N ASP A 519 5.06 -2.03 -8.12
CA ASP A 519 4.01 -1.41 -7.31
C ASP A 519 3.61 -2.29 -6.10
N PRO A 520 4.03 -1.94 -4.87
CA PRO A 520 3.70 -2.74 -3.69
C PRO A 520 2.21 -2.75 -3.34
N VAL A 521 1.41 -1.79 -3.80
CA VAL A 521 -0.03 -1.73 -3.52
C VAL A 521 -0.76 -2.89 -4.20
N VAL A 522 -0.35 -3.22 -5.43
CA VAL A 522 -0.93 -4.33 -6.21
C VAL A 522 -0.58 -5.68 -5.56
N TRP A 523 0.65 -5.82 -5.08
CA TRP A 523 1.18 -7.12 -4.64
C TRP A 523 0.97 -7.42 -3.15
N TRP A 524 0.62 -6.44 -2.32
CA TRP A 524 0.49 -6.62 -0.87
C TRP A 524 -0.80 -7.32 -0.45
N GLU A 525 -0.74 -8.64 -0.33
CA GLU A 525 -1.85 -9.47 0.16
C GLU A 525 -1.50 -10.27 1.42
N PRO A 526 -2.44 -10.51 2.36
CA PRO A 526 -2.18 -11.29 3.57
C PRO A 526 -1.63 -12.70 3.30
N SER A 527 -1.95 -13.27 2.13
CA SER A 527 -1.51 -14.61 1.76
C SER A 527 0.01 -14.72 1.60
N LEU A 528 0.72 -13.62 1.32
CA LEU A 528 2.20 -13.56 1.26
C LEU A 528 2.86 -14.01 2.57
N ILE A 529 2.15 -14.03 3.70
CA ILE A 529 2.70 -14.50 4.97
C ILE A 529 3.08 -15.99 4.88
N TRP A 530 2.26 -16.81 4.23
CA TRP A 530 2.39 -18.28 4.24
C TRP A 530 2.38 -18.94 2.86
N LYS A 531 2.03 -18.21 1.79
CA LYS A 531 1.92 -18.74 0.42
C LYS A 531 2.84 -17.95 -0.52
N ILE A 532 3.55 -18.69 -1.37
CA ILE A 532 4.29 -18.11 -2.50
C ILE A 532 3.26 -17.68 -3.57
N PRO A 533 3.20 -16.40 -3.97
CA PRO A 533 2.33 -15.92 -5.04
C PRO A 533 2.87 -16.35 -6.41
N ASP A 534 2.07 -16.28 -7.47
CA ASP A 534 2.50 -16.75 -8.80
C ASP A 534 3.52 -15.80 -9.43
N TRP A 535 3.41 -14.48 -9.19
CA TRP A 535 4.40 -13.49 -9.65
C TRP A 535 5.83 -13.71 -9.11
N LEU A 536 6.00 -14.51 -8.04
CA LEU A 536 7.31 -14.96 -7.51
C LEU A 536 7.69 -16.40 -7.91
N LYS A 537 6.91 -17.02 -8.81
CA LYS A 537 7.19 -18.32 -9.44
C LYS A 537 7.39 -18.18 -10.95
N GLU A 538 6.78 -17.19 -11.57
CA GLU A 538 6.84 -16.95 -13.01
C GLU A 538 8.21 -16.42 -13.47
N PRO A 539 8.56 -16.52 -14.76
CA PRO A 539 9.72 -15.85 -15.34
C PRO A 539 9.78 -14.37 -14.97
N GLY A 540 10.97 -13.82 -14.76
CA GLY A 540 11.19 -12.53 -14.12
C GLY A 540 11.28 -12.61 -12.60
N SER A 541 11.45 -13.82 -12.05
CA SER A 541 11.69 -14.07 -10.62
C SER A 541 12.65 -15.24 -10.44
N ARG A 542 13.22 -15.41 -9.23
CA ARG A 542 14.11 -16.53 -8.86
C ARG A 542 15.41 -16.69 -9.69
N GLY A 543 15.73 -15.74 -10.57
CA GLY A 543 16.88 -15.75 -11.47
C GLY A 543 16.54 -16.17 -12.90
N ASP A 544 15.26 -16.42 -13.19
CA ASP A 544 14.78 -16.74 -14.54
C ASP A 544 14.37 -15.43 -15.23
N ALA A 545 14.87 -15.17 -16.45
CA ALA A 545 14.53 -13.97 -17.20
C ALA A 545 13.10 -14.03 -17.74
N ALA A 546 12.39 -12.91 -17.66
CA ALA A 546 11.11 -12.74 -18.36
C ALA A 546 11.36 -12.30 -19.81
N PRO A 547 10.39 -12.52 -20.72
CA PRO A 547 10.36 -11.84 -22.01
C PRO A 547 10.47 -10.33 -21.85
N GLU A 548 11.27 -9.69 -22.70
CA GLU A 548 11.44 -8.22 -22.73
C GLU A 548 10.11 -7.50 -22.92
N ALA A 549 9.19 -8.12 -23.67
CA ALA A 549 7.84 -7.64 -23.89
C ALA A 549 7.08 -7.33 -22.59
N GLN A 550 7.38 -8.00 -21.46
CA GLN A 550 6.69 -7.76 -20.19
C GLN A 550 7.07 -6.44 -19.50
N LYS A 551 8.13 -5.75 -19.94
CA LYS A 551 8.60 -4.46 -19.40
C LYS A 551 8.74 -4.45 -17.86
N LEU A 552 9.34 -5.50 -17.30
CA LEU A 552 9.46 -5.62 -15.84
C LEU A 552 10.44 -4.62 -15.26
N ASP A 553 10.00 -3.91 -14.23
CA ASP A 553 10.76 -2.94 -13.46
C ASP A 553 11.15 -3.47 -12.06
N VAL A 554 11.37 -4.79 -11.96
CA VAL A 554 11.78 -5.45 -10.71
C VAL A 554 12.91 -6.44 -10.95
N LEU A 555 13.69 -6.68 -9.90
CA LEU A 555 14.78 -7.63 -9.94
C LEU A 555 14.29 -9.05 -10.22
N GLN A 556 14.84 -9.66 -11.25
CA GLN A 556 14.58 -11.07 -11.60
C GLN A 556 15.03 -12.04 -10.50
N THR A 557 15.83 -11.60 -9.53
CA THR A 557 16.36 -12.44 -8.44
C THR A 557 15.49 -12.44 -7.18
N LEU A 558 14.34 -11.76 -7.20
CA LEU A 558 13.40 -11.74 -6.08
C LEU A 558 12.93 -13.15 -5.73
N ARG A 559 12.84 -13.40 -4.42
CA ARG A 559 12.46 -14.70 -3.85
C ARG A 559 11.53 -14.48 -2.68
N TRP A 560 10.51 -15.33 -2.61
CA TRP A 560 9.60 -15.34 -1.47
C TRP A 560 10.28 -15.89 -0.21
N MET A 561 10.06 -15.20 0.90
CA MET A 561 10.45 -15.58 2.25
C MET A 561 9.22 -15.43 3.16
N PRO A 562 8.77 -16.49 3.85
CA PRO A 562 7.58 -16.42 4.70
C PRO A 562 7.71 -15.31 5.75
N LEU A 563 6.62 -14.59 6.00
CA LEU A 563 6.53 -13.36 6.83
C LEU A 563 7.37 -12.17 6.33
N ILE A 564 8.60 -12.41 5.88
CA ILE A 564 9.57 -11.39 5.46
C ILE A 564 9.07 -10.67 4.21
N THR A 565 8.70 -11.40 3.16
CA THR A 565 8.23 -10.79 1.90
C THR A 565 6.95 -9.99 2.11
N TRP A 566 6.02 -10.48 2.93
CA TRP A 566 4.80 -9.72 3.27
C TRP A 566 5.13 -8.38 3.94
N TRP A 567 6.09 -8.38 4.87
CA TRP A 567 6.51 -7.16 5.54
C TRP A 567 7.28 -6.22 4.60
N GLN A 568 8.18 -6.75 3.77
CA GLN A 568 8.95 -5.96 2.83
C GLN A 568 8.04 -5.29 1.78
N VAL A 569 7.16 -6.05 1.13
CA VAL A 569 6.18 -5.46 0.19
C VAL A 569 5.28 -4.44 0.90
N GLY A 570 4.93 -4.66 2.17
CA GLY A 570 4.15 -3.69 2.94
C GLY A 570 4.91 -2.38 3.23
N ILE A 571 6.19 -2.46 3.58
CA ILE A 571 7.00 -1.26 3.87
C ILE A 571 7.40 -0.51 2.59
N ASP A 572 7.49 -1.20 1.44
CA ASP A 572 7.75 -0.61 0.13
C ASP A 572 6.69 0.42 -0.27
N GLN A 573 5.45 0.32 0.25
CA GLN A 573 4.40 1.32 0.01
C GLN A 573 4.80 2.72 0.50
N LEU A 574 5.71 2.84 1.47
CA LEU A 574 6.21 4.14 1.94
C LEU A 574 7.10 4.84 0.92
N ALA A 575 7.71 4.09 0.00
CA ALA A 575 8.61 4.58 -1.03
C ALA A 575 8.00 4.49 -2.44
N SER A 576 6.76 4.02 -2.58
CA SER A 576 6.16 3.73 -3.88
C SER A 576 5.92 4.96 -4.74
N GLN A 577 5.89 6.16 -4.15
CA GLN A 577 5.77 7.44 -4.85
C GLN A 577 7.10 8.21 -4.95
N ASP A 578 8.21 7.63 -4.46
CA ASP A 578 9.55 8.24 -4.48
C ASP A 578 10.35 7.89 -5.75
N VAL A 579 9.77 7.15 -6.69
CA VAL A 579 10.36 6.79 -7.99
C VAL A 579 9.62 7.51 -9.12
N PRO A 580 10.23 7.75 -10.29
CA PRO A 580 9.51 8.33 -11.45
C PRO A 580 8.42 7.39 -11.97
N SER A 581 7.43 7.93 -12.68
CA SER A 581 6.55 7.11 -13.53
C SER A 581 7.35 6.61 -14.74
N PRO A 582 7.11 5.38 -15.23
CA PRO A 582 6.05 4.44 -14.86
C PRO A 582 6.50 3.38 -13.83
N HIS A 583 7.08 3.81 -12.70
CA HIS A 583 7.53 2.92 -11.63
C HIS A 583 6.79 3.15 -10.31
N GLY A 584 6.82 2.12 -9.48
CA GLY A 584 6.13 2.08 -8.21
C GLY A 584 4.64 2.36 -8.39
N HIS A 585 4.11 3.20 -7.50
CA HIS A 585 2.71 3.59 -7.50
C HIS A 585 2.50 4.96 -8.15
N ASN A 586 3.27 5.27 -9.21
CA ASN A 586 3.12 6.49 -9.98
C ASN A 586 2.62 6.16 -11.38
N TYR A 587 1.33 6.38 -11.61
CA TYR A 587 0.71 6.18 -12.92
C TYR A 587 0.41 7.54 -13.56
N HIS A 588 1.25 8.00 -14.48
CA HIS A 588 1.17 9.35 -15.02
C HIS A 588 0.86 9.31 -16.52
N ASP A 589 1.85 9.53 -17.37
CA ASP A 589 1.74 9.75 -18.82
C ASP A 589 1.03 8.57 -19.50
N GLU A 590 1.31 7.36 -19.05
CA GLU A 590 0.68 6.13 -19.51
C GLU A 590 -0.84 6.14 -19.33
N THR A 591 -1.36 6.86 -18.33
CA THR A 591 -2.80 7.00 -18.08
C THR A 591 -3.50 7.75 -19.21
N VAL A 592 -2.83 8.71 -19.88
CA VAL A 592 -3.39 9.41 -21.05
C VAL A 592 -3.55 8.42 -22.21
N ALA A 593 -2.54 7.58 -22.45
CA ALA A 593 -2.62 6.53 -23.46
C ALA A 593 -3.72 5.50 -23.16
N TYR A 594 -3.87 5.10 -21.89
CA TYR A 594 -4.95 4.19 -21.47
C TYR A 594 -6.33 4.79 -21.71
N TRP A 595 -6.56 6.06 -21.36
CA TRP A 595 -7.82 6.74 -21.66
C TRP A 595 -8.07 6.87 -23.15
N ASN A 596 -7.05 7.25 -23.92
CA ASN A 596 -7.15 7.40 -25.37
C ASN A 596 -7.63 6.10 -26.01
N ALA A 597 -7.02 4.97 -25.63
CA ALA A 597 -7.35 3.67 -26.18
C ALA A 597 -8.71 3.13 -25.68
N VAL A 598 -9.10 3.40 -24.43
CA VAL A 598 -10.42 3.02 -23.90
C VAL A 598 -11.55 3.79 -24.60
N VAL A 599 -11.36 5.09 -24.84
CA VAL A 599 -12.39 5.95 -25.45
C VAL A 599 -12.49 5.71 -26.96
N HIS A 600 -11.36 5.65 -27.67
CA HIS A 600 -11.33 5.67 -29.14
C HIS A 600 -10.96 4.32 -29.79
N GLY A 601 -10.48 3.33 -29.02
CA GLY A 601 -9.98 2.07 -29.55
C GLY A 601 -8.53 2.15 -30.07
N VAL A 602 -8.01 1.04 -30.63
CA VAL A 602 -6.58 0.88 -30.97
C VAL A 602 -6.25 1.17 -32.43
N ASN A 603 -7.21 1.04 -33.35
CA ASN A 603 -6.94 1.02 -34.80
C ASN A 603 -7.97 1.77 -35.65
N GLY A 604 -8.55 2.88 -35.17
CA GLY A 604 -9.43 3.73 -35.99
C GLY A 604 -10.69 3.05 -36.57
N VAL A 605 -10.94 1.78 -36.25
CA VAL A 605 -12.10 1.01 -36.74
C VAL A 605 -13.41 1.64 -36.21
N ASP A 606 -13.33 2.40 -35.11
CA ASP A 606 -14.43 3.18 -34.52
C ASP A 606 -14.13 4.68 -34.28
N GLY A 607 -12.96 5.22 -34.64
CA GLY A 607 -12.47 6.48 -34.04
C GLY A 607 -11.70 7.44 -34.95
N ASP A 608 -12.41 8.19 -35.80
CA ASP A 608 -11.98 9.55 -36.14
C ASP A 608 -12.07 10.38 -34.84
N GLY A 609 -10.94 10.63 -34.17
CA GLY A 609 -10.95 11.51 -32.99
C GLY A 609 -9.93 11.21 -31.88
N GLY A 610 -9.19 10.11 -31.91
CA GLY A 610 -8.12 9.84 -30.94
C GLY A 610 -7.00 10.88 -30.95
N LEU A 611 -6.26 10.98 -29.85
CA LEU A 611 -5.02 11.75 -29.78
C LEU A 611 -3.89 10.96 -30.44
N SER A 612 -3.07 11.62 -31.24
CA SER A 612 -1.77 11.13 -31.71
C SER A 612 -0.76 11.06 -30.56
N ASP A 613 0.33 10.29 -30.72
CA ASP A 613 1.40 10.20 -29.72
C ASP A 613 1.95 11.59 -29.34
N ALA A 614 2.17 12.45 -30.34
CA ALA A 614 2.64 13.81 -30.09
C ALA A 614 1.61 14.70 -29.37
N GLU A 615 0.30 14.44 -29.50
CA GLU A 615 -0.72 15.13 -28.72
C GLU A 615 -0.80 14.59 -27.29
N MET A 616 -0.64 13.27 -27.11
CA MET A 616 -0.59 12.64 -25.78
C MET A 616 0.61 13.15 -25.00
N ASP A 617 1.79 13.27 -25.61
CA ASP A 617 2.99 13.84 -24.98
C ASP A 617 2.77 15.28 -24.53
N ARG A 618 2.20 16.13 -25.40
CA ARG A 618 1.87 17.53 -25.07
C ARG A 618 0.84 17.62 -23.95
N ALA A 619 -0.16 16.74 -23.95
CA ALA A 619 -1.15 16.66 -22.89
C ALA A 619 -0.50 16.24 -21.55
N ALA A 620 0.31 15.18 -21.55
CA ALA A 620 1.02 14.72 -20.36
C ALA A 620 1.94 15.80 -19.77
N GLU A 621 2.72 16.48 -20.61
CA GLU A 621 3.57 17.62 -20.20
C GLU A 621 2.74 18.75 -19.57
N TRP A 622 1.58 19.07 -20.16
CA TRP A 622 0.67 20.06 -19.59
C TRP A 622 0.14 19.63 -18.22
N ILE A 623 -0.26 18.36 -18.08
CA ILE A 623 -0.79 17.80 -16.83
C ILE A 623 0.26 17.84 -15.72
N HIS A 624 1.52 17.45 -16.02
CA HIS A 624 2.62 17.59 -15.07
C HIS A 624 2.73 19.01 -14.53
N ASN A 625 2.72 20.00 -15.41
CA ASN A 625 2.85 21.40 -15.03
C ASN A 625 1.68 21.90 -14.16
N ASP A 626 0.45 21.50 -14.49
CA ASP A 626 -0.74 21.87 -13.69
C ASP A 626 -0.77 21.15 -12.33
N ALA A 627 -0.42 19.86 -12.29
CA ALA A 627 -0.32 19.08 -11.07
C ALA A 627 0.74 19.63 -10.12
N VAL A 628 1.92 19.99 -10.62
CA VAL A 628 3.00 20.64 -9.83
C VAL A 628 2.50 21.92 -9.17
N LYS A 629 1.79 22.77 -9.93
CA LYS A 629 1.24 24.04 -9.43
C LYS A 629 0.31 23.82 -8.23
N LEU A 630 -0.53 22.79 -8.29
CA LEU A 630 -1.56 22.52 -7.28
C LEU A 630 -1.01 21.74 -6.07
N ARG A 631 -0.11 20.78 -6.31
CA ARG A 631 0.24 19.75 -5.32
C ARG A 631 1.65 19.85 -4.76
N LYS A 632 2.55 20.56 -5.44
CA LYS A 632 3.90 20.87 -4.95
C LYS A 632 4.12 22.39 -4.79
N PRO A 633 3.29 23.10 -4.00
CA PRO A 633 3.54 24.52 -3.76
C PRO A 633 4.87 24.70 -3.01
N PRO A 634 5.60 25.82 -3.20
CA PRO A 634 6.83 26.11 -2.46
C PRO A 634 6.61 25.98 -0.95
N GLY A 635 7.31 25.01 -0.33
CA GLY A 635 7.18 24.66 1.10
C GLY A 635 6.24 23.48 1.43
N GLY A 636 5.74 22.73 0.43
CA GLY A 636 4.95 21.50 0.59
C GLY A 636 5.77 20.24 0.95
N PHE A 637 5.09 19.10 1.14
CA PHE A 637 5.75 17.83 1.44
C PHE A 637 6.64 17.37 0.27
N PRO A 638 7.87 16.87 0.54
CA PRO A 638 8.86 16.57 -0.49
C PRO A 638 8.66 15.16 -1.04
N SER A 639 7.62 14.91 -1.83
CA SER A 639 7.68 13.80 -2.79
C SER A 639 8.30 14.34 -4.08
N LYS A 640 9.45 13.78 -4.49
CA LYS A 640 10.15 14.24 -5.70
C LYS A 640 9.32 13.91 -6.94
N HIS A 641 8.66 12.74 -6.94
CA HIS A 641 8.00 12.18 -8.12
C HIS A 641 6.47 12.06 -8.01
N GLY A 642 5.91 11.79 -6.82
CA GLY A 642 4.45 11.75 -6.63
C GLY A 642 3.78 13.13 -6.70
N TYR A 643 2.58 13.21 -7.28
CA TYR A 643 1.77 14.44 -7.43
C TYR A 643 0.67 14.57 -6.38
#